data_AF-A0A3N6TMI1-F1
#
_entry.id   AF-A0A3N6TMI1-F1
#
_cell.length_a   1.000
_cell.length_b   1.000
_cell.length_c   1.000
_cell.angle_alpha   90.00
_cell.angle_beta   90.00
_cell.angle_gamma   90.00
#
_symmetry.space_group_name_H-M   'P 1'
#
loop_
_entity.id
_entity.type
_entity.pdbx_description
1 polymer ?
#
loop_
_entity_poly.entity_id
_entity_poly.type
_entity_poly.pdbx_seq_one_letter_code
_entity_poly.pdbx_strand_id
1 'polypeptide(L)'
;MENSLLLSSDFRQSVSLSLARVRKSRGLSLSGLAETSGIGKATLSGIEAGRGNPTIETVWRLAHALGVTFGELISQEQDQSVESSSSGVSVRLINKQSSPFVIETYVMDLAPHTKRMAEAHMPGVEENVVVLKGRALTGPQSEPVFLSAGKSCSFASDTPHLYQSLDEQTSMMISVIYPTLAEAAPGEHDIYREWPGTEDDWSGLQQQFRRLALESRQGVNAVRLCFTGCEDMADAAEQIQQRLLPESPGMQAFYVDEQGPKLICLAREGSHARLEEETAKNPLLQQAVDLSNLAISPWNQIDAESQSRLQMLSRSDTFCLSSLAAEVLTRNGQPSVPRCAAPRYEVTPVVERDNDTVLFEDRIDVDGYAVWEMVHPAYARQSVAIAQQLSRYLSHRASRVIDIGTGPGLPLKMLLELLPELQVTTVDPSETAFNHLQKLFKNTPNVHPGKGSITDLPVPDHPFDAAISVGASHHLDTMAFLSSTRRQLARGGVFIVSDEMISPFSTISQRKTGLMKHHLQYIADTLIPISAEALSVDECRLVQMLRKDVPQALFEARTGDEGRAEYRCKHLLETLHSLHLPPQPANYLQVFYRFHILELEALVAGLDYEVEQKTSPDCFSDLARIAGFSVQQHRRLYATSGRTDSDAGTHLFVLQAL
;
A
#
# COMPACT_ATOMS: atom_id res chain seq x y z
N MET A 1 -17.59 8.36 42.24
CA MET A 1 -18.85 8.02 41.54
C MET A 1 -18.73 8.61 40.16
N GLU A 2 -18.46 7.77 39.17
CA GLU A 2 -18.26 8.15 37.78
C GLU A 2 -19.57 8.68 37.19
N ASN A 3 -19.56 9.92 36.75
CA ASN A 3 -20.66 10.57 36.05
C ASN A 3 -20.72 9.98 34.62
N SER A 4 -21.56 8.97 34.40
CA SER A 4 -21.90 8.54 33.04
C SER A 4 -22.88 9.54 32.43
N LEU A 5 -22.34 10.41 31.57
CA LEU A 5 -23.03 11.54 30.93
C LEU A 5 -23.85 11.06 29.72
N LEU A 6 -25.18 11.21 29.73
CA LEU A 6 -26.06 10.81 28.62
C LEU A 6 -25.87 11.73 27.40
N LEU A 7 -25.29 11.20 26.32
CA LEU A 7 -25.35 11.82 24.99
C LEU A 7 -26.72 11.57 24.35
N SER A 8 -27.16 12.44 23.43
CA SER A 8 -28.44 12.27 22.72
C SER A 8 -28.52 10.88 22.08
N SER A 9 -29.72 10.29 22.01
CA SER A 9 -29.92 8.97 21.37
C SER A 9 -29.37 8.95 19.95
N ASP A 10 -29.55 10.06 19.24
CA ASP A 10 -29.24 10.21 17.82
C ASP A 10 -27.72 10.29 17.61
N PHE A 11 -26.97 10.96 18.50
CA PHE A 11 -25.50 10.96 18.51
C PHE A 11 -24.94 9.54 18.69
N ARG A 12 -25.44 8.83 19.71
CA ARG A 12 -24.96 7.47 20.02
C ARG A 12 -25.23 6.51 18.88
N GLN A 13 -26.41 6.62 18.27
CA GLN A 13 -26.77 5.78 17.14
C GLN A 13 -25.91 6.08 15.91
N SER A 14 -25.69 7.36 15.59
CA SER A 14 -24.84 7.76 14.48
C SER A 14 -23.40 7.26 14.65
N VAL A 15 -22.81 7.47 15.83
CA VAL A 15 -21.46 6.97 16.14
C VAL A 15 -21.39 5.45 16.07
N SER A 16 -22.39 4.73 16.59
CA SER A 16 -22.38 3.25 16.56
C SER A 16 -22.36 2.69 15.14
N LEU A 17 -23.21 3.24 14.25
CA LEU A 17 -23.33 2.79 12.86
C LEU A 17 -22.11 3.22 12.04
N SER A 18 -21.67 4.47 12.18
CA SER A 18 -20.52 4.99 11.45
C SER A 18 -19.21 4.34 11.90
N LEU A 19 -19.04 4.08 13.21
CA LEU A 19 -17.88 3.35 13.73
C LEU A 19 -17.82 1.95 13.12
N ALA A 20 -18.91 1.19 13.19
CA ALA A 20 -18.96 -0.16 12.64
C ALA A 20 -18.74 -0.14 11.11
N ARG A 21 -19.34 0.82 10.40
CA ARG A 21 -19.18 0.98 8.95
C ARG A 21 -17.74 1.29 8.56
N VAL A 22 -17.14 2.33 9.15
CA VAL A 22 -15.77 2.78 8.84
C VAL A 22 -14.75 1.72 9.25
N ARG A 23 -14.91 1.11 10.43
CA ARG A 23 -14.02 0.04 10.88
C ARG A 23 -14.07 -1.15 9.90
N LYS A 24 -15.28 -1.59 9.52
CA LYS A 24 -15.47 -2.71 8.58
C LYS A 24 -15.01 -2.37 7.16
N SER A 25 -15.28 -1.16 6.66
CA SER A 25 -14.82 -0.74 5.33
C SER A 25 -13.32 -0.62 5.24
N ARG A 26 -12.65 -0.35 6.37
CA ARG A 26 -11.19 -0.42 6.47
C ARG A 26 -10.68 -1.81 6.84
N GLY A 27 -11.54 -2.81 7.02
CA GLY A 27 -11.18 -4.18 7.42
C GLY A 27 -10.47 -4.31 8.77
N LEU A 28 -10.57 -3.32 9.67
CA LEU A 28 -9.92 -3.36 10.98
C LEU A 28 -10.71 -4.29 11.94
N SER A 29 -10.00 -5.11 12.73
CA SER A 29 -10.65 -5.84 13.83
C SER A 29 -11.00 -4.92 15.00
N LEU A 30 -11.90 -5.38 15.88
CA LEU A 30 -12.10 -4.72 17.17
C LEU A 30 -10.83 -4.77 18.05
N SER A 31 -10.00 -5.80 17.88
CA SER A 31 -8.73 -5.94 18.59
C SER A 31 -7.70 -4.92 18.09
N GLY A 32 -7.50 -4.81 16.77
CA GLY A 32 -6.54 -3.85 16.22
C GLY A 32 -7.01 -2.39 16.33
N LEU A 33 -8.32 -2.12 16.28
CA LEU A 33 -8.84 -0.81 16.67
C LEU A 33 -8.61 -0.53 18.16
N ALA A 34 -8.71 -1.53 19.05
CA ALA A 34 -8.43 -1.34 20.48
C ALA A 34 -6.96 -0.97 20.74
N GLU A 35 -6.04 -1.63 20.01
CA GLU A 35 -4.60 -1.39 20.10
C GLU A 35 -4.24 0.02 19.60
N THR A 36 -4.75 0.42 18.44
CA THR A 36 -4.46 1.73 17.83
C THR A 36 -5.15 2.89 18.54
N SER A 37 -6.39 2.70 19.01
CA SER A 37 -7.15 3.75 19.71
C SER A 37 -6.84 3.83 21.20
N GLY A 38 -6.24 2.79 21.80
CA GLY A 38 -6.06 2.65 23.25
C GLY A 38 -7.38 2.51 24.03
N ILE A 39 -8.50 2.16 23.37
CA ILE A 39 -9.82 1.95 23.98
C ILE A 39 -10.04 0.44 24.09
N GLY A 40 -10.44 -0.04 25.27
CA GLY A 40 -10.63 -1.48 25.50
C GLY A 40 -11.63 -2.12 24.52
N LYS A 41 -11.30 -3.31 23.99
CA LYS A 41 -12.11 -4.07 23.03
C LYS A 41 -13.58 -4.22 23.43
N ALA A 42 -13.84 -4.50 24.72
CA ALA A 42 -15.20 -4.61 25.26
C ALA A 42 -15.99 -3.29 25.17
N THR A 43 -15.31 -2.16 25.38
CA THR A 43 -15.89 -0.81 25.24
C THR A 43 -16.22 -0.52 23.79
N LEU A 44 -15.31 -0.83 22.85
CA LEU A 44 -15.55 -0.68 21.41
C LEU A 44 -16.74 -1.52 20.94
N SER A 45 -16.78 -2.80 21.32
CA SER A 45 -17.92 -3.68 21.04
C SER A 45 -19.23 -3.14 21.62
N GLY A 46 -19.19 -2.54 22.82
CA GLY A 46 -20.31 -1.85 23.42
C GLY A 46 -20.80 -0.66 22.57
N ILE A 47 -19.86 0.19 22.11
CA ILE A 47 -20.17 1.37 21.28
C ILE A 47 -20.80 0.96 19.94
N GLU A 48 -20.22 -0.02 19.23
CA GLU A 48 -20.77 -0.51 17.96
C GLU A 48 -22.15 -1.16 18.11
N ALA A 49 -22.39 -1.83 19.25
CA ALA A 49 -23.70 -2.40 19.55
C ALA A 49 -24.74 -1.36 20.01
N GLY A 50 -24.41 -0.07 20.00
CA GLY A 50 -25.28 1.02 20.48
C GLY A 50 -25.51 1.02 22.00
N ARG A 51 -24.80 0.15 22.75
CA ARG A 51 -24.88 0.04 24.21
C ARG A 51 -23.85 0.93 24.92
N GLY A 52 -22.79 1.33 24.21
CA GLY A 52 -21.72 2.19 24.69
C GLY A 52 -22.11 3.66 24.68
N ASN A 53 -21.45 4.44 25.51
CA ASN A 53 -21.69 5.88 25.64
C ASN A 53 -20.36 6.63 25.46
N PRO A 54 -19.86 6.75 24.22
CA PRO A 54 -18.53 7.30 23.95
C PRO A 54 -18.53 8.81 24.18
N THR A 55 -17.59 9.34 24.96
CA THR A 55 -17.42 10.79 25.09
C THR A 55 -16.98 11.42 23.76
N ILE A 56 -17.07 12.75 23.60
CA ILE A 56 -16.53 13.47 22.42
C ILE A 56 -15.05 13.11 22.21
N GLU A 57 -14.27 13.05 23.30
CA GLU A 57 -12.86 12.66 23.28
C GLU A 57 -12.66 11.23 22.81
N THR A 58 -13.53 10.31 23.25
CA THR A 58 -13.55 8.93 22.74
C THR A 58 -13.79 8.89 21.22
N VAL A 59 -14.70 9.72 20.70
CA VAL A 59 -14.98 9.79 19.26
C VAL A 59 -13.81 10.41 18.49
N TRP A 60 -13.15 11.44 19.02
CA TRP A 60 -11.91 11.98 18.42
C TRP A 60 -10.78 10.96 18.39
N ARG A 61 -10.57 10.22 19.49
CA ARG A 61 -9.60 9.13 19.54
C ARG A 61 -9.91 8.04 18.53
N LEU A 62 -11.19 7.71 18.36
CA LEU A 62 -11.63 6.77 17.33
C LEU A 62 -11.38 7.32 15.93
N ALA A 63 -11.70 8.60 15.67
CA ALA A 63 -11.48 9.23 14.38
C ALA A 63 -9.98 9.25 14.02
N HIS A 64 -9.13 9.62 14.99
CA HIS A 64 -7.67 9.58 14.87
C HIS A 64 -7.16 8.16 14.59
N ALA A 65 -7.56 7.17 15.41
CA ALA A 65 -7.14 5.78 15.22
C ALA A 65 -7.62 5.19 13.90
N LEU A 66 -8.80 5.60 13.45
CA LEU A 66 -9.37 5.20 12.18
C LEU A 66 -8.86 6.05 11.01
N GLY A 67 -8.05 7.09 11.20
CA GLY A 67 -7.59 7.99 10.14
C GLY A 67 -8.73 8.62 9.33
N VAL A 68 -9.79 9.04 10.01
CA VAL A 68 -10.97 9.74 9.45
C VAL A 68 -11.21 11.04 10.21
N THR A 69 -12.05 11.92 9.68
CA THR A 69 -12.44 13.13 10.42
C THR A 69 -13.46 12.82 11.51
N PHE A 70 -13.57 13.69 12.52
CA PHE A 70 -14.62 13.56 13.53
C PHE A 70 -16.02 13.55 12.88
N GLY A 71 -16.25 14.43 11.90
CA GLY A 71 -17.49 14.51 11.14
C GLY A 71 -17.91 13.19 10.49
N GLU A 72 -16.95 12.38 10.03
CA GLU A 72 -17.21 11.08 9.38
C GLU A 72 -17.76 10.02 10.34
N LEU A 73 -17.47 10.15 11.64
CA LEU A 73 -18.04 9.28 12.66
C LEU A 73 -19.40 9.76 13.18
N ILE A 74 -19.74 11.03 13.02
CA ILE A 74 -20.95 11.61 13.62
C ILE A 74 -22.06 11.93 12.61
N SER A 75 -21.78 12.03 11.31
CA SER A 75 -22.77 12.41 10.30
C SER A 75 -23.24 11.24 9.45
N GLN A 76 -24.56 10.99 9.46
CA GLN A 76 -25.26 10.33 8.36
C GLN A 76 -26.01 11.41 7.59
N GLU A 77 -25.62 11.62 6.33
CA GLU A 77 -26.22 12.58 5.39
C GLU A 77 -26.19 14.07 5.81
N GLN A 78 -26.31 14.92 4.80
CA GLN A 78 -25.73 16.26 4.71
C GLN A 78 -26.37 17.36 5.58
N ASP A 79 -27.22 17.05 6.58
CA ASP A 79 -28.03 18.11 7.21
C ASP A 79 -28.41 17.91 8.68
N GLN A 80 -27.76 17.00 9.41
CA GLN A 80 -28.02 16.86 10.85
C GLN A 80 -26.94 17.59 11.66
N SER A 81 -27.33 18.72 12.26
CA SER A 81 -26.57 19.37 13.32
C SER A 81 -26.47 18.43 14.51
N VAL A 82 -25.32 17.80 14.69
CA VAL A 82 -25.07 16.91 15.80
C VAL A 82 -24.65 17.75 17.01
N GLU A 83 -25.51 17.82 18.02
CA GLU A 83 -25.26 18.53 19.26
C GLU A 83 -24.76 17.54 20.33
N SER A 84 -23.49 17.71 20.74
CA SER A 84 -22.95 17.01 21.89
C SER A 84 -22.86 17.96 23.06
N SER A 85 -23.53 17.64 24.18
CA SER A 85 -23.47 18.42 25.41
C SER A 85 -22.88 17.59 26.55
N SER A 86 -21.87 18.12 27.23
CA SER A 86 -21.28 17.53 28.45
C SER A 86 -20.76 18.64 29.35
N SER A 87 -20.95 18.56 30.67
CA SER A 87 -20.24 19.38 31.67
C SER A 87 -20.07 20.88 31.33
N GLY A 88 -21.12 21.54 30.82
CA GLY A 88 -21.05 22.96 30.44
C GLY A 88 -20.41 23.25 29.08
N VAL A 89 -20.17 22.24 28.25
CA VAL A 89 -19.63 22.34 26.89
C VAL A 89 -20.66 21.82 25.90
N SER A 90 -20.99 22.59 24.87
CA SER A 90 -21.66 22.11 23.66
C SER A 90 -20.72 22.21 22.46
N VAL A 91 -20.76 21.26 21.54
CA VAL A 91 -20.06 21.34 20.24
C VAL A 91 -21.03 20.91 19.15
N ARG A 92 -21.07 21.69 18.07
CA ARG A 92 -21.96 21.48 16.92
C ARG A 92 -21.21 21.71 15.61
N LEU A 93 -21.16 20.70 14.75
CA LEU A 93 -20.66 20.85 13.38
C LEU A 93 -21.62 21.75 12.59
N ILE A 94 -21.10 22.80 11.96
CA ILE A 94 -21.89 23.77 11.19
C ILE A 94 -21.56 23.77 9.70
N ASN A 95 -20.37 23.33 9.30
CA ASN A 95 -19.99 23.20 7.90
C ASN A 95 -18.91 22.13 7.73
N LYS A 96 -18.98 21.37 6.63
CA LYS A 96 -17.89 20.51 6.16
C LYS A 96 -17.60 20.88 4.71
N GLN A 97 -16.41 21.40 4.48
CA GLN A 97 -15.85 21.59 3.15
C GLN A 97 -14.87 20.44 2.89
N SER A 98 -14.94 19.81 1.73
CA SER A 98 -14.06 18.67 1.37
C SER A 98 -13.05 19.01 0.27
N SER A 99 -13.08 20.23 -0.28
CA SER A 99 -12.19 20.68 -1.36
C SER A 99 -12.10 22.21 -1.40
N PRO A 100 -10.95 22.84 -1.72
CA PRO A 100 -9.62 22.23 -1.89
C PRO A 100 -8.99 21.80 -0.56
N PHE A 101 -9.64 22.15 0.56
CA PHE A 101 -9.30 21.68 1.89
C PHE A 101 -10.42 20.91 2.55
N VAL A 102 -10.04 19.89 3.33
CA VAL A 102 -10.96 19.34 4.32
C VAL A 102 -10.98 20.30 5.50
N ILE A 103 -12.03 21.11 5.59
CA ILE A 103 -12.25 22.06 6.68
C ILE A 103 -13.56 21.70 7.34
N GLU A 104 -13.50 21.40 8.62
CA GLU A 104 -14.69 21.21 9.46
C GLU A 104 -14.83 22.42 10.37
N THR A 105 -15.96 23.10 10.26
CA THR A 105 -16.27 24.26 11.10
C THR A 105 -17.27 23.84 12.16
N TYR A 106 -16.95 24.12 13.41
CA TYR A 106 -17.75 23.85 14.59
C TYR A 106 -18.15 25.15 15.28
N VAL A 107 -19.28 25.14 15.96
CA VAL A 107 -19.62 26.10 17.02
C VAL A 107 -19.52 25.38 18.35
N MET A 108 -18.79 25.97 19.28
CA MET A 108 -18.63 25.48 20.64
C MET A 108 -19.14 26.51 21.64
N ASP A 109 -20.05 26.11 22.53
CA ASP A 109 -20.43 26.93 23.69
C ASP A 109 -19.84 26.36 24.98
N LEU A 110 -19.29 27.25 25.80
CA LEU A 110 -18.74 26.96 27.12
C LEU A 110 -19.54 27.76 28.17
N ALA A 111 -20.09 27.07 29.17
CA ALA A 111 -20.65 27.66 30.38
C ALA A 111 -19.55 28.40 31.16
N PRO A 112 -19.88 29.34 32.06
CA PRO A 112 -18.88 30.02 32.89
C PRO A 112 -17.96 29.04 33.63
N HIS A 113 -16.69 29.41 33.77
CA HIS A 113 -15.62 28.69 34.49
C HIS A 113 -15.40 27.24 34.00
N THR A 114 -15.69 26.99 32.73
CA THR A 114 -15.56 25.67 32.12
C THR A 114 -14.25 25.59 31.36
N LYS A 115 -13.50 24.51 31.60
CA LYS A 115 -12.21 24.24 30.96
C LYS A 115 -12.29 22.88 30.26
N ARG A 116 -11.97 22.85 28.97
CA ARG A 116 -11.87 21.65 28.14
C ARG A 116 -10.42 21.47 27.69
N MET A 117 -9.87 20.29 27.94
CA MET A 117 -8.60 19.84 27.37
C MET A 117 -8.87 19.01 26.12
N ALA A 118 -8.04 19.18 25.10
CA ALA A 118 -8.03 18.35 23.92
C ALA A 118 -6.66 17.68 23.80
N GLU A 119 -6.68 16.39 23.48
CA GLU A 119 -5.49 15.68 23.03
C GLU A 119 -5.03 16.23 21.67
N ALA A 120 -3.77 15.94 21.31
CA ALA A 120 -3.24 16.30 19.99
C ALA A 120 -4.11 15.71 18.87
N HIS A 121 -4.43 16.53 17.88
CA HIS A 121 -5.04 16.07 16.63
C HIS A 121 -4.00 15.37 15.75
N MET A 122 -4.43 14.90 14.56
CA MET A 122 -3.52 14.31 13.58
C MET A 122 -2.40 15.30 13.22
N PRO A 123 -1.18 14.81 12.93
CA PRO A 123 -0.07 15.66 12.50
C PRO A 123 -0.45 16.64 11.39
N GLY A 124 -0.05 17.90 11.53
CA GLY A 124 -0.30 18.96 10.54
C GLY A 124 -1.71 19.57 10.53
N VAL A 125 -2.60 19.17 11.44
CA VAL A 125 -3.93 19.82 11.59
C VAL A 125 -3.77 21.17 12.28
N GLU A 126 -4.35 22.21 11.68
CA GLU A 126 -4.43 23.54 12.27
C GLU A 126 -5.85 23.86 12.73
N GLU A 127 -5.97 24.63 13.81
CA GLU A 127 -7.25 25.18 14.23
C GLU A 127 -7.25 26.70 14.12
N ASN A 128 -8.35 27.23 13.59
CA ASN A 128 -8.70 28.64 13.63
C ASN A 128 -9.88 28.84 14.58
N VAL A 129 -9.64 29.51 15.71
CA VAL A 129 -10.67 29.80 16.72
C VAL A 129 -11.07 31.26 16.63
N VAL A 130 -12.36 31.54 16.52
CA VAL A 130 -12.96 32.88 16.57
C VAL A 130 -13.94 32.94 17.73
N VAL A 131 -13.76 33.87 18.67
CA VAL A 131 -14.73 34.08 19.75
C VAL A 131 -15.92 34.86 19.20
N LEU A 132 -17.10 34.24 19.19
CA LEU A 132 -18.35 34.85 18.73
C LEU A 132 -18.99 35.70 19.84
N LYS A 133 -18.93 35.23 21.08
CA LYS A 133 -19.51 35.90 22.26
C LYS A 133 -18.70 35.52 23.51
N GLY A 134 -18.53 36.46 24.45
CA GLY A 134 -17.81 36.22 25.70
C GLY A 134 -16.30 36.36 25.56
N ARG A 135 -15.56 35.65 26.43
CA ARG A 135 -14.09 35.71 26.56
C ARG A 135 -13.54 34.32 26.85
N ALA A 136 -12.57 33.89 26.04
CA ALA A 136 -11.95 32.58 26.17
C ALA A 136 -10.42 32.69 26.31
N LEU A 137 -9.85 31.72 27.01
CA LEU A 137 -8.45 31.34 26.89
C LEU A 137 -8.39 30.09 26.00
N THR A 138 -7.65 30.11 24.91
CA THR A 138 -7.61 29.02 23.90
C THR A 138 -6.25 28.91 23.23
N GLY A 139 -5.92 27.75 22.68
CA GLY A 139 -4.63 27.50 22.01
C GLY A 139 -3.80 26.37 22.64
N PRO A 140 -2.53 26.21 22.24
CA PRO A 140 -1.64 25.17 22.77
C PRO A 140 -1.53 25.26 24.29
N GLN A 141 -1.49 24.11 24.98
CA GLN A 141 -1.42 24.10 26.45
C GLN A 141 -0.16 24.79 27.00
N SER A 142 0.93 24.77 26.22
CA SER A 142 2.18 25.44 26.56
C SER A 142 2.08 26.96 26.47
N GLU A 143 1.23 27.49 25.60
CA GLU A 143 1.14 28.92 25.30
C GLU A 143 -0.30 29.31 24.91
N PRO A 144 -1.23 29.35 25.87
CA PRO A 144 -2.61 29.67 25.58
C PRO A 144 -2.81 31.18 25.38
N VAL A 145 -3.68 31.55 24.44
CA VAL A 145 -3.97 32.93 24.05
C VAL A 145 -5.33 33.37 24.58
N PHE A 146 -5.37 34.57 25.14
CA PHE A 146 -6.61 35.19 25.60
C PHE A 146 -7.31 35.93 24.46
N LEU A 147 -8.59 35.60 24.24
CA LEU A 147 -9.43 36.17 23.17
C LEU A 147 -10.74 36.73 23.72
N SER A 148 -11.12 37.91 23.23
CA SER A 148 -12.44 38.51 23.41
C SER A 148 -13.31 38.32 22.16
N ALA A 149 -14.63 38.48 22.29
CA ALA A 149 -15.54 38.47 21.14
C ALA A 149 -15.03 39.31 19.95
N GLY A 150 -15.12 38.74 18.75
CA GLY A 150 -14.62 39.31 17.50
C GLY A 150 -13.11 39.14 17.27
N LYS A 151 -12.38 38.48 18.17
CA LYS A 151 -10.96 38.13 17.99
C LYS A 151 -10.79 36.67 17.64
N SER A 152 -9.67 36.35 17.02
CA SER A 152 -9.32 35.00 16.59
C SER A 152 -7.86 34.68 16.85
N CYS A 153 -7.55 33.39 16.89
CA CYS A 153 -6.18 32.88 16.82
C CYS A 153 -6.13 31.63 15.93
N SER A 154 -4.94 31.36 15.41
CA SER A 154 -4.61 30.17 14.63
C SER A 154 -3.47 29.46 15.33
N PHE A 155 -3.55 28.13 15.45
CA PHE A 155 -2.47 27.35 16.04
C PHE A 155 -2.45 25.91 15.49
N ALA A 156 -1.26 25.30 15.53
CA ALA A 156 -1.09 23.88 15.25
C ALA A 156 -1.79 23.06 16.36
N SER A 157 -2.81 22.31 15.96
CA SER A 157 -3.67 21.52 16.86
C SER A 157 -3.23 20.06 16.98
N ASP A 158 -2.17 19.68 16.25
CA ASP A 158 -1.42 18.43 16.42
C ASP A 158 -0.57 18.38 17.70
N THR A 159 -0.82 19.30 18.62
CA THR A 159 -0.31 19.32 19.99
C THR A 159 -1.48 19.47 20.98
N PRO A 160 -1.32 19.02 22.24
CA PRO A 160 -2.37 19.20 23.24
C PRO A 160 -2.74 20.67 23.42
N HIS A 161 -4.03 20.97 23.36
CA HIS A 161 -4.57 22.33 23.40
C HIS A 161 -5.77 22.43 24.34
N LEU A 162 -6.27 23.66 24.54
CA LEU A 162 -7.34 23.94 25.47
C LEU A 162 -8.36 24.94 24.97
N TYR A 163 -9.56 24.86 25.56
CA TYR A 163 -10.59 25.88 25.48
C TYR A 163 -11.12 26.16 26.89
N GLN A 164 -11.08 27.40 27.33
CA GLN A 164 -11.52 27.76 28.67
C GLN A 164 -12.32 29.06 28.65
N SER A 165 -13.54 29.00 29.18
CA SER A 165 -14.33 30.19 29.50
C SER A 165 -13.89 30.77 30.85
N LEU A 166 -14.04 32.08 30.99
CA LEU A 166 -13.85 32.78 32.25
C LEU A 166 -15.20 32.95 32.98
N ASP A 167 -15.57 34.17 33.33
CA ASP A 167 -16.71 34.44 34.22
C ASP A 167 -18.08 34.42 33.51
N GLU A 168 -18.08 34.30 32.19
CA GLU A 168 -19.29 34.38 31.35
C GLU A 168 -19.37 33.23 30.36
N GLN A 169 -20.60 32.91 29.94
CA GLN A 169 -20.83 31.95 28.88
C GLN A 169 -20.16 32.45 27.59
N THR A 170 -19.38 31.58 26.96
CA THR A 170 -18.55 31.91 25.82
C THR A 170 -18.91 31.02 24.63
N SER A 171 -19.07 31.61 23.46
CA SER A 171 -19.37 30.91 22.21
C SER A 171 -18.25 31.16 21.23
N MET A 172 -17.76 30.10 20.57
CA MET A 172 -16.62 30.14 19.65
C MET A 172 -16.95 29.39 18.37
N MET A 173 -16.47 29.91 17.25
CA MET A 173 -16.36 29.16 16.00
C MET A 173 -14.96 28.58 15.91
N ILE A 174 -14.86 27.29 15.62
CA ILE A 174 -13.59 26.57 15.50
C ILE A 174 -13.56 25.94 14.11
N SER A 175 -12.65 26.37 13.26
CA SER A 175 -12.39 25.70 11.99
C SER A 175 -11.18 24.80 12.15
N VAL A 176 -11.42 23.49 12.10
CA VAL A 176 -10.38 22.46 12.05
C VAL A 176 -10.00 22.29 10.59
N ILE A 177 -8.77 22.67 10.26
CA ILE A 177 -8.21 22.60 8.92
C ILE A 177 -7.32 21.37 8.91
N TYR A 178 -7.82 20.32 8.28
CA TYR A 178 -7.02 19.13 8.05
C TYR A 178 -6.02 19.45 6.94
N PRO A 179 -4.77 18.96 7.05
CA PRO A 179 -3.79 19.13 6.00
C PRO A 179 -4.24 18.34 4.78
N THR A 180 -4.85 19.02 3.82
CA THR A 180 -4.76 18.63 2.42
C THR A 180 -3.58 19.35 1.79
N LEU A 181 -3.26 18.89 0.59
CA LEU A 181 -2.23 19.30 -0.37
C LEU A 181 -2.15 20.82 -0.66
N ALA A 182 -2.17 21.70 0.34
CA ALA A 182 -1.60 23.03 0.21
C ALA A 182 -0.10 22.87 0.03
N GLU A 183 0.46 23.73 -0.82
CA GLU A 183 1.89 23.88 -0.98
C GLU A 183 2.55 23.92 0.40
N ALA A 184 3.35 22.89 0.71
CA ALA A 184 4.52 23.15 1.52
C ALA A 184 5.23 24.33 0.86
N ALA A 185 5.66 25.31 1.65
CA ALA A 185 6.57 26.35 1.15
C ALA A 185 7.63 25.70 0.26
N PRO A 186 8.04 26.32 -0.87
CA PRO A 186 8.89 25.71 -1.91
C PRO A 186 9.87 24.71 -1.30
N GLY A 187 9.57 23.42 -1.46
CA GLY A 187 10.38 22.39 -0.83
C GLY A 187 11.78 22.42 -1.42
N GLU A 188 12.78 21.94 -0.70
CA GLU A 188 14.14 21.75 -1.22
C GLU A 188 14.16 20.92 -2.54
N HIS A 189 13.10 20.16 -2.78
CA HIS A 189 12.90 19.29 -3.93
C HIS A 189 12.05 19.89 -5.07
N ASP A 190 11.53 21.11 -4.89
CA ASP A 190 10.70 21.82 -5.87
C ASP A 190 11.53 22.82 -6.69
N ILE A 191 11.38 22.76 -8.01
CA ILE A 191 12.05 23.68 -8.94
C ILE A 191 11.00 24.40 -9.77
N TYR A 192 10.86 25.71 -9.53
CA TYR A 192 9.89 26.55 -10.24
C TYR A 192 10.44 27.07 -11.57
N ARG A 193 9.62 27.03 -12.63
CA ARG A 193 9.94 27.54 -13.96
C ARG A 193 8.73 28.23 -14.57
N GLU A 194 8.96 29.25 -15.38
CA GLU A 194 7.92 29.74 -16.29
C GLU A 194 7.65 28.71 -17.39
N TRP A 195 6.42 28.68 -17.90
CA TRP A 195 6.04 27.82 -19.02
C TRP A 195 6.86 28.20 -20.26
N PRO A 196 7.49 27.24 -20.97
CA PRO A 196 8.34 27.56 -22.12
C PRO A 196 7.54 28.23 -23.25
N GLY A 197 7.95 29.43 -23.65
CA GLY A 197 7.30 30.19 -24.73
C GLY A 197 7.97 30.05 -26.10
N THR A 198 9.24 29.61 -26.13
CA THR A 198 10.05 29.49 -27.35
C THR A 198 10.74 28.12 -27.46
N GLU A 199 11.20 27.76 -28.67
CA GLU A 199 11.99 26.52 -28.87
C GLU A 199 13.31 26.51 -28.09
N ASP A 200 13.93 27.68 -27.87
CA ASP A 200 15.12 27.79 -27.05
C ASP A 200 14.83 27.49 -25.57
N ASP A 201 13.68 27.94 -25.05
CA ASP A 201 13.23 27.61 -23.69
C ASP A 201 13.01 26.10 -23.52
N TRP A 202 12.37 25.46 -24.51
CA TRP A 202 12.17 24.01 -24.55
C TRP A 202 13.51 23.25 -24.59
N SER A 203 14.47 23.71 -25.39
CA SER A 203 15.82 23.13 -25.45
C SER A 203 16.55 23.25 -24.10
N GLY A 204 16.45 24.40 -23.43
CA GLY A 204 17.00 24.61 -22.09
C GLY A 204 16.37 23.66 -21.06
N LEU A 205 15.05 23.49 -21.09
CA LEU A 205 14.33 22.58 -20.20
C LEU A 205 14.71 21.12 -20.42
N GLN A 206 14.90 20.69 -21.68
CA GLN A 206 15.41 19.36 -22.02
C GLN A 206 16.81 19.11 -21.45
N GLN A 207 17.70 20.10 -21.51
CA GLN A 207 19.05 20.00 -20.91
C GLN A 207 18.97 19.87 -19.39
N GLN A 208 18.10 20.65 -18.76
CA GLN A 208 17.86 20.56 -17.31
C GLN A 208 17.32 19.17 -16.93
N PHE A 209 16.36 18.65 -17.69
CA PHE A 209 15.79 17.33 -17.46
C PHE A 209 16.85 16.21 -17.58
N ARG A 210 17.74 16.28 -18.59
CA ARG A 210 18.88 15.36 -18.71
C ARG A 210 19.83 15.46 -17.52
N ARG A 211 20.06 16.65 -16.98
CA ARG A 211 20.86 16.84 -15.77
C ARG A 211 20.20 16.22 -14.55
N LEU A 212 18.89 16.38 -14.36
CA LEU A 212 18.15 15.72 -13.27
C LEU A 212 18.27 14.20 -13.35
N ALA A 213 18.22 13.62 -14.55
CA ALA A 213 18.45 12.19 -14.73
C ALA A 213 19.85 11.73 -14.28
N LEU A 214 20.88 12.58 -14.46
CA LEU A 214 22.24 12.31 -13.97
C LEU A 214 22.33 12.45 -12.45
N GLU A 215 21.74 13.49 -11.87
CA GLU A 215 21.72 13.73 -10.42
C GLU A 215 20.93 12.63 -9.68
N SER A 216 19.85 12.14 -10.28
CA SER A 216 19.11 10.97 -9.80
C SER A 216 20.00 9.73 -9.63
N ARG A 217 20.82 9.42 -10.64
CA ARG A 217 21.81 8.33 -10.56
C ARG A 217 22.85 8.57 -9.47
N GLN A 218 23.13 9.82 -9.12
CA GLN A 218 24.08 10.17 -8.06
C GLN A 218 23.47 10.15 -6.65
N GLY A 219 22.14 10.08 -6.51
CA GLY A 219 21.47 9.95 -5.21
C GLY A 219 20.30 10.91 -4.97
N VAL A 220 19.92 11.72 -5.95
CA VAL A 220 18.73 12.59 -5.83
C VAL A 220 17.47 11.77 -6.08
N ASN A 221 16.78 11.38 -5.01
CA ASN A 221 15.69 10.39 -5.09
C ASN A 221 14.40 10.89 -5.74
N ALA A 222 14.13 12.19 -5.65
CA ALA A 222 12.90 12.80 -6.14
C ALA A 222 13.10 14.32 -6.34
N VAL A 223 12.57 14.85 -7.45
CA VAL A 223 12.51 16.28 -7.78
C VAL A 223 11.18 16.56 -8.47
N ARG A 224 10.59 17.73 -8.22
CA ARG A 224 9.36 18.15 -8.89
C ARG A 224 9.60 19.49 -9.60
N LEU A 225 9.37 19.52 -10.91
CA LEU A 225 9.32 20.77 -11.66
C LEU A 225 7.91 21.34 -11.57
N CYS A 226 7.79 22.58 -11.11
CA CYS A 226 6.52 23.30 -11.02
C CYS A 226 6.50 24.41 -12.07
N PHE A 227 5.53 24.39 -12.98
CA PHE A 227 5.44 25.38 -14.04
C PHE A 227 4.41 26.47 -13.73
N THR A 228 4.79 27.73 -13.96
CA THR A 228 3.93 28.91 -13.81
C THR A 228 3.66 29.57 -15.16
N GLY A 229 2.51 30.24 -15.32
CA GLY A 229 2.21 30.98 -16.55
C GLY A 229 1.81 30.11 -17.75
N CYS A 230 1.37 28.86 -17.52
CA CYS A 230 0.77 28.04 -18.56
C CYS A 230 -0.69 28.46 -18.78
N GLU A 231 -1.04 28.91 -19.99
CA GLU A 231 -2.40 29.36 -20.31
C GLU A 231 -3.33 28.22 -20.78
N ASP A 232 -2.77 27.17 -21.41
CA ASP A 232 -3.52 26.03 -21.94
C ASP A 232 -3.08 24.72 -21.26
N MET A 233 -3.84 24.31 -20.25
CA MET A 233 -3.60 23.07 -19.50
C MET A 233 -3.89 21.80 -20.30
N ALA A 234 -4.72 21.88 -21.35
CA ALA A 234 -5.06 20.71 -22.16
C ALA A 234 -3.89 20.35 -23.08
N ASP A 235 -3.23 21.36 -23.65
CA ASP A 235 -2.05 21.19 -24.51
C ASP A 235 -0.77 20.89 -23.69
N ALA A 236 -0.70 21.37 -22.45
CA ALA A 236 0.45 21.18 -21.56
C ALA A 236 0.88 19.71 -21.40
N ALA A 237 -0.08 18.81 -21.19
CA ALA A 237 0.18 17.39 -21.01
C ALA A 237 0.84 16.77 -22.25
N GLU A 238 0.33 17.11 -23.44
CA GLU A 238 0.83 16.62 -24.73
C GLU A 238 2.24 17.16 -25.02
N GLN A 239 2.45 18.46 -24.81
CA GLN A 239 3.77 19.07 -25.00
C GLN A 239 4.84 18.45 -24.09
N ILE A 240 4.53 18.26 -22.80
CA ILE A 240 5.44 17.60 -21.85
C ILE A 240 5.71 16.16 -22.29
N GLN A 241 4.67 15.42 -22.69
CA GLN A 241 4.79 14.04 -23.15
C GLN A 241 5.72 13.90 -24.36
N GLN A 242 5.59 14.79 -25.35
CA GLN A 242 6.38 14.74 -26.58
C GLN A 242 7.80 15.29 -26.41
N ARG A 243 7.98 16.33 -25.58
CA ARG A 243 9.23 17.10 -25.53
C ARG A 243 10.15 16.73 -24.36
N LEU A 244 9.59 16.30 -23.21
CA LEU A 244 10.36 16.05 -21.98
C LEU A 244 10.26 14.63 -21.43
N LEU A 245 9.23 13.88 -21.81
CA LEU A 245 9.03 12.51 -21.34
C LEU A 245 9.60 11.38 -22.23
N PRO A 246 10.65 11.53 -23.07
CA PRO A 246 11.36 10.33 -23.50
C PRO A 246 12.09 9.74 -22.29
N GLU A 247 11.92 8.43 -22.10
CA GLU A 247 12.41 7.70 -20.93
C GLU A 247 13.93 7.82 -20.79
N SER A 248 14.39 8.24 -19.60
CA SER A 248 15.80 8.42 -19.28
C SER A 248 16.27 7.31 -18.35
N PRO A 249 17.36 6.57 -18.64
CA PRO A 249 17.74 5.45 -17.80
C PRO A 249 17.99 5.89 -16.35
N GLY A 250 17.41 5.19 -15.38
CA GLY A 250 17.55 5.52 -13.96
C GLY A 250 16.62 6.62 -13.43
N MET A 251 15.69 7.16 -14.24
CA MET A 251 14.70 8.13 -13.80
C MET A 251 13.35 7.88 -14.47
N GLN A 252 12.28 7.88 -13.67
CA GLN A 252 10.89 7.90 -14.15
C GLN A 252 10.33 9.32 -13.98
N ALA A 253 9.49 9.74 -14.91
CA ALA A 253 8.87 11.06 -14.86
C ALA A 253 7.37 10.97 -15.15
N PHE A 254 6.60 11.72 -14.37
CA PHE A 254 5.14 11.71 -14.41
C PHE A 254 4.62 13.15 -14.49
N TYR A 255 3.78 13.40 -15.49
CA TYR A 255 3.03 14.65 -15.58
C TYR A 255 1.82 14.61 -14.64
N VAL A 256 1.63 15.68 -13.88
CA VAL A 256 0.50 15.86 -12.96
C VAL A 256 -0.01 17.30 -13.09
N ASP A 257 -1.33 17.48 -13.10
CA ASP A 257 -1.99 18.77 -13.33
C ASP A 257 -2.74 19.30 -12.08
N GLU A 258 -2.25 18.97 -10.89
CA GLU A 258 -2.83 19.43 -9.63
C GLU A 258 -2.35 20.85 -9.29
N GLN A 259 -3.23 21.84 -9.44
CA GLN A 259 -2.96 23.28 -9.21
C GLN A 259 -1.85 23.83 -10.14
N GLY A 260 -1.86 23.38 -11.39
CA GLY A 260 -0.90 23.77 -12.43
C GLY A 260 -0.07 22.59 -12.93
N PRO A 261 0.67 22.77 -14.04
CA PRO A 261 1.44 21.70 -14.64
C PRO A 261 2.67 21.40 -13.80
N LYS A 262 2.85 20.12 -13.45
CA LYS A 262 3.97 19.62 -12.67
C LYS A 262 4.58 18.40 -13.35
N LEU A 263 5.90 18.30 -13.27
CA LEU A 263 6.65 17.12 -13.72
C LEU A 263 7.39 16.51 -12.52
N ILE A 264 6.90 15.38 -12.04
CA ILE A 264 7.48 14.65 -10.92
C ILE A 264 8.52 13.68 -11.47
N CYS A 265 9.78 13.90 -11.08
CA CYS A 265 10.93 13.11 -11.48
C CYS A 265 11.36 12.23 -10.29
N LEU A 266 11.35 10.91 -10.48
CA LEU A 266 11.63 9.93 -9.43
C LEU A 266 12.83 9.07 -9.85
N ALA A 267 13.79 8.91 -8.95
CA ALA A 267 14.92 8.02 -9.18
C ALA A 267 14.47 6.56 -9.26
N ARG A 268 15.00 5.80 -10.21
CA ARG A 268 14.83 4.35 -10.24
C ARG A 268 16.06 3.73 -9.58
N GLU A 269 15.95 3.48 -8.28
CA GLU A 269 17.06 2.96 -7.48
C GLU A 269 17.17 1.44 -7.56
N GLY A 270 18.39 0.95 -7.37
CA GLY A 270 18.63 -0.41 -6.94
C GLY A 270 19.24 -1.35 -7.97
N SER A 271 19.92 -2.35 -7.42
CA SER A 271 20.46 -3.51 -8.11
C SER A 271 19.45 -4.65 -8.06
N HIS A 272 19.18 -5.25 -9.21
CA HIS A 272 18.43 -6.51 -9.28
C HIS A 272 19.43 -7.66 -9.42
N ALA A 273 19.31 -8.68 -8.58
CA ALA A 273 20.18 -9.84 -8.62
C ALA A 273 19.95 -10.64 -9.92
N ARG A 274 21.06 -10.92 -10.62
CA ARG A 274 21.05 -11.85 -11.76
C ARG A 274 20.95 -13.29 -11.28
N LEU A 275 20.19 -14.08 -12.01
CA LEU A 275 20.16 -15.52 -11.85
C LEU A 275 21.34 -16.12 -12.61
N GLU A 276 21.89 -17.21 -12.07
CA GLU A 276 23.05 -17.87 -12.67
C GLU A 276 22.63 -18.72 -13.87
N GLU A 277 23.52 -18.95 -14.82
CA GLU A 277 23.24 -19.89 -15.91
C GLU A 277 23.08 -21.32 -15.35
N GLU A 278 22.10 -22.04 -15.87
CA GLU A 278 21.91 -23.45 -15.55
C GLU A 278 22.77 -24.33 -16.46
N THR A 279 23.26 -25.43 -15.89
CA THR A 279 23.86 -26.47 -16.74
C THR A 279 22.78 -27.07 -17.64
N ALA A 280 23.14 -27.49 -18.87
CA ALA A 280 22.23 -27.84 -19.98
C ALA A 280 21.20 -28.99 -19.76
N LYS A 281 20.88 -29.37 -18.52
CA LYS A 281 19.96 -30.44 -18.14
C LYS A 281 18.48 -30.08 -18.25
N ASN A 282 18.09 -28.80 -18.08
CA ASN A 282 16.71 -28.34 -18.17
C ASN A 282 16.59 -27.10 -19.08
N PRO A 283 16.30 -27.27 -20.38
CA PRO A 283 16.22 -26.16 -21.33
C PRO A 283 15.13 -25.13 -21.01
N LEU A 284 14.02 -25.57 -20.42
CA LEU A 284 12.91 -24.67 -20.06
C LEU A 284 13.31 -23.75 -18.90
N LEU A 285 13.95 -24.31 -17.86
CA LEU A 285 14.51 -23.53 -16.77
C LEU A 285 15.58 -22.55 -17.25
N GLN A 286 16.47 -22.97 -18.15
CA GLN A 286 17.46 -22.07 -18.75
C GLN A 286 16.78 -20.91 -19.49
N GLN A 287 15.76 -21.18 -20.31
CA GLN A 287 15.02 -20.13 -21.01
C GLN A 287 14.34 -19.16 -20.03
N ALA A 288 13.81 -19.66 -18.91
CA ALA A 288 13.20 -18.82 -17.87
C ALA A 288 14.25 -17.96 -17.12
N VAL A 289 15.44 -18.50 -16.88
CA VAL A 289 16.60 -17.74 -16.34
C VAL A 289 17.02 -16.64 -17.29
N ASP A 290 17.11 -16.93 -18.60
CA ASP A 290 17.49 -15.94 -19.62
C ASP A 290 16.49 -14.78 -19.68
N LEU A 291 15.19 -15.07 -19.70
CA LEU A 291 14.15 -14.04 -19.67
C LEU A 291 14.15 -13.25 -18.36
N SER A 292 14.38 -13.92 -17.22
CA SER A 292 14.49 -13.25 -15.91
C SER A 292 15.65 -12.25 -15.89
N ASN A 293 16.79 -12.63 -16.47
CA ASN A 293 17.96 -11.77 -16.57
C ASN A 293 17.76 -10.64 -17.60
N LEU A 294 17.01 -10.88 -18.67
CA LEU A 294 16.65 -9.86 -19.64
C LEU A 294 15.70 -8.80 -19.05
N ALA A 295 14.80 -9.21 -18.14
CA ALA A 295 13.87 -8.31 -17.45
C ALA A 295 14.57 -7.34 -16.48
N ILE A 296 15.74 -7.69 -15.93
CA ILE A 296 16.45 -6.85 -14.95
C ILE A 296 16.83 -5.48 -15.53
N SER A 297 17.34 -5.44 -16.75
CA SER A 297 17.79 -4.20 -17.39
C SER A 297 16.69 -3.62 -18.27
N PRO A 298 16.01 -2.55 -17.84
CA PRO A 298 15.17 -1.80 -18.76
C PRO A 298 16.06 -1.17 -19.86
N TRP A 299 15.47 -0.83 -21.00
CA TRP A 299 16.15 -0.13 -22.11
C TRP A 299 17.22 -0.93 -22.86
N ASN A 300 17.20 -2.26 -22.77
CA ASN A 300 17.99 -3.04 -23.69
C ASN A 300 17.41 -2.84 -25.10
N GLN A 301 18.26 -2.52 -26.09
CA GLN A 301 17.82 -2.57 -27.47
C GLN A 301 17.47 -4.01 -27.81
N ILE A 302 16.18 -4.32 -27.80
CA ILE A 302 15.64 -5.59 -28.27
C ILE A 302 15.44 -5.45 -29.77
N ASP A 303 16.15 -6.28 -30.55
CA ASP A 303 15.96 -6.32 -32.00
C ASP A 303 14.55 -6.83 -32.37
N ALA A 304 14.14 -6.60 -33.62
CA ALA A 304 12.77 -6.92 -34.08
C ALA A 304 12.44 -8.42 -34.03
N GLU A 305 13.44 -9.30 -34.17
CA GLU A 305 13.25 -10.75 -34.11
C GLU A 305 13.01 -11.19 -32.65
N SER A 306 13.86 -10.73 -31.74
CA SER A 306 13.72 -10.93 -30.28
C SER A 306 12.39 -10.39 -29.77
N GLN A 307 11.97 -9.21 -30.22
CA GLN A 307 10.67 -8.63 -29.88
C GLN A 307 9.51 -9.50 -30.36
N SER A 308 9.54 -9.97 -31.61
CA SER A 308 8.51 -10.86 -32.16
C SER A 308 8.42 -12.18 -31.39
N ARG A 309 9.56 -12.74 -30.99
CA ARG A 309 9.63 -13.94 -30.14
C ARG A 309 9.03 -13.71 -28.76
N LEU A 310 9.35 -12.58 -28.12
CA LEU A 310 8.77 -12.21 -26.82
C LEU A 310 7.25 -12.03 -26.91
N GLN A 311 6.75 -11.39 -27.97
CA GLN A 311 5.31 -11.25 -28.19
C GLN A 311 4.63 -12.61 -28.32
N MET A 312 5.22 -13.54 -29.08
CA MET A 312 4.71 -14.92 -29.17
C MET A 312 4.72 -15.63 -27.82
N LEU A 313 5.82 -15.53 -27.06
CA LEU A 313 5.95 -16.15 -25.73
C LEU A 313 4.95 -15.57 -24.72
N SER A 314 4.73 -14.24 -24.73
CA SER A 314 3.74 -13.57 -23.88
C SER A 314 2.32 -14.10 -24.10
N ARG A 315 2.07 -14.69 -25.27
CA ARG A 315 0.79 -15.32 -25.65
C ARG A 315 0.80 -16.85 -25.58
N SER A 316 1.84 -17.47 -25.02
CA SER A 316 1.89 -18.92 -24.79
C SER A 316 1.01 -19.32 -23.59
N ASP A 317 0.70 -20.61 -23.50
CA ASP A 317 -0.06 -21.19 -22.37
C ASP A 317 0.84 -21.54 -21.17
N THR A 318 2.15 -21.29 -21.26
CA THR A 318 3.11 -21.48 -20.16
C THR A 318 3.09 -20.25 -19.27
N PHE A 319 2.59 -20.38 -18.04
CA PHE A 319 2.42 -19.26 -17.11
C PHE A 319 3.75 -18.55 -16.84
N CYS A 320 4.82 -19.32 -16.63
CA CYS A 320 6.13 -18.77 -16.31
C CYS A 320 6.72 -17.96 -17.47
N LEU A 321 6.81 -18.55 -18.67
CA LEU A 321 7.40 -17.88 -19.83
C LEU A 321 6.53 -16.74 -20.34
N SER A 322 5.21 -16.89 -20.30
CA SER A 322 4.25 -15.83 -20.68
C SER A 322 4.43 -14.60 -19.81
N SER A 323 4.52 -14.78 -18.49
CA SER A 323 4.72 -13.68 -17.53
C SER A 323 6.07 -13.00 -17.72
N LEU A 324 7.16 -13.77 -17.80
CA LEU A 324 8.50 -13.21 -17.98
C LEU A 324 8.64 -12.45 -19.31
N ALA A 325 8.07 -12.97 -20.40
CA ALA A 325 8.11 -12.28 -21.69
C ALA A 325 7.28 -10.99 -21.67
N ALA A 326 6.12 -10.99 -21.00
CA ALA A 326 5.29 -9.81 -20.82
C ALA A 326 5.99 -8.74 -19.96
N GLU A 327 6.70 -9.15 -18.90
CA GLU A 327 7.51 -8.25 -18.07
C GLU A 327 8.65 -7.62 -18.89
N VAL A 328 9.38 -8.41 -19.68
CA VAL A 328 10.45 -7.90 -20.56
C VAL A 328 9.91 -6.87 -21.55
N LEU A 329 8.79 -7.16 -22.23
CA LEU A 329 8.18 -6.23 -23.18
C LEU A 329 7.74 -4.93 -22.50
N THR A 330 7.06 -5.03 -21.36
CA THR A 330 6.56 -3.87 -20.60
C THR A 330 7.70 -2.97 -20.15
N ARG A 331 8.80 -3.54 -19.64
CA ARG A 331 9.99 -2.79 -19.19
C ARG A 331 10.80 -2.16 -20.33
N ASN A 332 10.53 -2.53 -21.58
CA ASN A 332 11.15 -1.96 -22.79
C ASN A 332 10.14 -1.13 -23.61
N GLY A 333 9.14 -0.55 -22.95
CA GLY A 333 8.21 0.42 -23.55
C GLY A 333 7.06 -0.20 -24.36
N GLN A 334 6.83 -1.52 -24.23
CA GLN A 334 5.72 -2.23 -24.89
C GLN A 334 4.81 -2.90 -23.86
N PRO A 335 3.90 -2.14 -23.22
CA PRO A 335 2.98 -2.67 -22.21
C PRO A 335 2.30 -3.95 -22.69
N SER A 336 2.52 -5.04 -21.96
CA SER A 336 2.11 -6.39 -22.35
C SER A 336 1.56 -7.13 -21.14
N VAL A 337 0.41 -7.78 -21.31
CA VAL A 337 -0.23 -8.59 -20.28
C VAL A 337 -0.10 -10.06 -20.69
N PRO A 338 0.38 -10.95 -19.79
CA PRO A 338 0.48 -12.36 -20.10
C PRO A 338 -0.91 -12.94 -20.41
N ARG A 339 -1.00 -13.88 -21.35
CA ARG A 339 -2.28 -14.47 -21.80
C ARG A 339 -3.10 -15.07 -20.65
N CYS A 340 -2.42 -15.59 -19.65
CA CYS A 340 -3.00 -16.23 -18.48
C CYS A 340 -3.45 -15.23 -17.39
N ALA A 341 -3.16 -13.93 -17.52
CA ALA A 341 -3.80 -12.90 -16.72
C ALA A 341 -5.14 -12.52 -17.36
N ALA A 342 -6.20 -12.48 -16.55
CA ALA A 342 -7.60 -12.22 -16.94
C ALA A 342 -8.43 -13.33 -17.65
N PRO A 343 -8.21 -14.65 -17.47
CA PRO A 343 -9.18 -15.65 -17.88
C PRO A 343 -10.31 -15.73 -16.84
N ARG A 344 -11.14 -14.69 -16.78
CA ARG A 344 -12.34 -14.53 -15.95
C ARG A 344 -12.11 -14.31 -14.45
N TYR A 345 -12.21 -13.06 -14.02
CA TYR A 345 -12.50 -12.71 -12.62
C TYR A 345 -13.88 -13.25 -12.20
N GLU A 346 -13.90 -14.07 -11.15
CA GLU A 346 -15.10 -14.62 -10.51
C GLU A 346 -15.06 -14.22 -9.03
N VAL A 347 -16.10 -13.53 -8.55
CA VAL A 347 -16.21 -13.16 -7.14
C VAL A 347 -16.67 -14.36 -6.34
N THR A 348 -15.86 -14.78 -5.38
CA THR A 348 -16.20 -15.79 -4.39
C THR A 348 -17.07 -15.14 -3.30
N PRO A 349 -18.25 -15.71 -2.96
CA PRO A 349 -19.09 -15.14 -1.90
C PRO A 349 -18.33 -15.09 -0.58
N VAL A 350 -18.38 -13.94 0.10
CA VAL A 350 -17.80 -13.78 1.44
C VAL A 350 -18.49 -14.75 2.40
N VAL A 351 -17.71 -15.60 3.07
CA VAL A 351 -18.21 -16.48 4.13
C VAL A 351 -18.19 -15.70 5.43
N GLU A 352 -19.35 -15.39 6.01
CA GLU A 352 -19.42 -14.75 7.33
C GLU A 352 -18.80 -15.69 8.39
N ARG A 353 -17.74 -15.21 9.05
CA ARG A 353 -17.07 -15.91 10.15
C ARG A 353 -17.53 -15.34 11.49
N ASP A 354 -17.79 -16.23 12.44
CA ASP A 354 -18.27 -15.89 13.80
C ASP A 354 -17.10 -15.59 14.77
N ASN A 355 -15.85 -15.54 14.27
CA ASN A 355 -14.66 -15.25 15.06
C ASN A 355 -13.97 -13.93 14.63
N ASP A 356 -13.37 -13.23 15.59
CA ASP A 356 -12.70 -11.93 15.40
C ASP A 356 -11.31 -12.02 14.72
N THR A 357 -10.95 -13.17 14.13
CA THR A 357 -9.64 -13.36 13.50
C THR A 357 -9.64 -12.72 12.11
N VAL A 358 -8.87 -11.63 11.94
CA VAL A 358 -8.64 -11.04 10.61
C VAL A 358 -7.73 -11.96 9.82
N LEU A 359 -8.19 -12.38 8.64
CA LEU A 359 -7.39 -13.09 7.66
C LEU A 359 -7.00 -12.13 6.53
N PHE A 360 -6.03 -12.56 5.74
CA PHE A 360 -5.62 -11.89 4.50
C PHE A 360 -6.80 -11.45 3.62
N GLU A 361 -7.76 -12.37 3.42
CA GLU A 361 -8.96 -12.17 2.61
C GLU A 361 -9.96 -11.13 3.16
N ASP A 362 -9.80 -10.65 4.39
CA ASP A 362 -10.64 -9.59 4.97
C ASP A 362 -10.17 -8.17 4.56
N ARG A 363 -8.93 -8.06 4.06
CA ARG A 363 -8.31 -6.77 3.69
C ARG A 363 -7.98 -6.67 2.20
N ILE A 364 -7.78 -7.81 1.54
CA ILE A 364 -7.23 -7.87 0.18
C ILE A 364 -8.12 -8.78 -0.68
N ASP A 365 -8.42 -8.34 -1.90
CA ASP A 365 -9.18 -9.13 -2.88
C ASP A 365 -8.37 -10.34 -3.40
N VAL A 366 -8.59 -11.50 -2.77
CA VAL A 366 -7.92 -12.77 -3.12
C VAL A 366 -8.34 -13.28 -4.50
N ASP A 367 -9.59 -13.05 -4.92
CA ASP A 367 -10.03 -13.41 -6.28
C ASP A 367 -9.27 -12.58 -7.31
N GLY A 368 -9.01 -11.31 -6.97
CA GLY A 368 -8.18 -10.41 -7.75
C GLY A 368 -6.74 -10.87 -7.82
N TYR A 369 -6.16 -11.22 -6.67
CA TYR A 369 -4.80 -11.76 -6.55
C TYR A 369 -4.61 -13.01 -7.43
N ALA A 370 -5.63 -13.88 -7.51
CA ALA A 370 -5.59 -15.07 -8.35
C ALA A 370 -5.51 -14.78 -9.87
N VAL A 371 -5.74 -13.54 -10.31
CA VAL A 371 -5.90 -13.20 -11.73
C VAL A 371 -4.98 -12.06 -12.19
N TRP A 372 -4.73 -11.05 -11.35
CA TRP A 372 -4.03 -9.82 -11.75
C TRP A 372 -2.57 -9.80 -11.30
N GLU A 373 -2.18 -10.58 -10.30
CA GLU A 373 -0.83 -10.57 -9.73
C GLU A 373 0.27 -10.94 -10.74
N MET A 374 -0.07 -11.59 -11.86
CA MET A 374 0.90 -11.96 -12.88
C MET A 374 1.58 -10.78 -13.57
N VAL A 375 1.03 -9.56 -13.48
CA VAL A 375 1.70 -8.35 -13.95
C VAL A 375 2.58 -7.67 -12.89
N HIS A 376 2.58 -8.19 -11.66
CA HIS A 376 3.46 -7.71 -10.59
C HIS A 376 4.93 -7.86 -11.02
N PRO A 377 5.77 -6.81 -10.88
CA PRO A 377 7.19 -6.88 -11.24
C PRO A 377 7.93 -8.01 -10.52
N ALA A 378 8.75 -8.77 -11.26
CA ALA A 378 9.47 -9.95 -10.76
C ALA A 378 8.64 -11.10 -10.19
N TYR A 379 7.32 -11.12 -10.33
CA TYR A 379 6.48 -12.18 -9.77
C TYR A 379 6.89 -13.59 -10.24
N ALA A 380 6.99 -13.79 -11.56
CA ALA A 380 7.46 -15.05 -12.13
C ALA A 380 8.93 -15.33 -11.82
N ARG A 381 9.76 -14.28 -11.67
CA ARG A 381 11.19 -14.42 -11.36
C ARG A 381 11.42 -15.07 -9.99
N GLN A 382 10.52 -14.87 -9.03
CA GLN A 382 10.54 -15.57 -7.74
C GLN A 382 10.51 -17.10 -7.93
N SER A 383 9.58 -17.57 -8.78
CA SER A 383 9.42 -19.00 -9.09
C SER A 383 10.64 -19.57 -9.82
N VAL A 384 11.22 -18.82 -10.76
CA VAL A 384 12.47 -19.21 -11.46
C VAL A 384 13.64 -19.32 -10.48
N ALA A 385 13.78 -18.33 -9.60
CA ALA A 385 14.85 -18.32 -8.61
C ALA A 385 14.74 -19.51 -7.64
N ILE A 386 13.53 -19.82 -7.18
CA ILE A 386 13.26 -21.02 -6.37
C ILE A 386 13.58 -22.30 -7.15
N ALA A 387 13.15 -22.41 -8.41
CA ALA A 387 13.42 -23.58 -9.25
C ALA A 387 14.92 -23.83 -9.42
N GLN A 388 15.69 -22.77 -9.69
CA GLN A 388 17.15 -22.83 -9.77
C GLN A 388 17.80 -23.29 -8.47
N GLN A 389 17.30 -22.87 -7.31
CA GLN A 389 17.85 -23.33 -6.04
C GLN A 389 17.46 -24.79 -5.78
N LEU A 390 16.19 -25.16 -5.96
CA LEU A 390 15.73 -26.54 -5.78
C LEU A 390 16.47 -27.53 -6.69
N SER A 391 16.74 -27.19 -7.95
CA SER A 391 17.47 -28.07 -8.89
C SER A 391 18.90 -28.38 -8.43
N ARG A 392 19.50 -27.52 -7.59
CA ARG A 392 20.85 -27.69 -7.02
C ARG A 392 20.86 -28.49 -5.73
N TYR A 393 19.87 -28.25 -4.86
CA TYR A 393 19.78 -28.91 -3.55
C TYR A 393 19.16 -30.30 -3.63
N LEU A 394 18.18 -30.48 -4.52
CA LEU A 394 17.49 -31.75 -4.68
C LEU A 394 18.21 -32.60 -5.74
N SER A 395 18.60 -33.82 -5.35
CA SER A 395 18.98 -34.85 -6.33
C SER A 395 17.79 -35.19 -7.24
N HIS A 396 18.02 -35.63 -8.49
CA HIS A 396 17.01 -35.95 -9.53
C HIS A 396 15.97 -37.06 -9.17
N ARG A 397 15.49 -37.13 -7.93
CA ARG A 397 14.44 -38.01 -7.42
C ARG A 397 13.21 -37.16 -7.08
N ALA A 398 12.03 -37.79 -7.13
CA ALA A 398 10.78 -37.19 -6.67
C ALA A 398 10.89 -36.80 -5.18
N SER A 399 11.25 -35.54 -4.94
CA SER A 399 11.50 -34.98 -3.62
C SER A 399 10.20 -34.40 -3.06
N ARG A 400 10.00 -34.55 -1.75
CA ARG A 400 8.81 -34.05 -1.04
C ARG A 400 9.04 -32.62 -0.63
N VAL A 401 8.25 -31.72 -1.19
CA VAL A 401 8.30 -30.28 -0.92
C VAL A 401 7.02 -29.87 -0.20
N ILE A 402 7.13 -29.02 0.80
CA ILE A 402 5.99 -28.30 1.36
C ILE A 402 5.99 -26.85 0.86
N ASP A 403 4.87 -26.39 0.32
CA ASP A 403 4.65 -25.00 -0.07
C ASP A 403 3.75 -24.33 0.98
N ILE A 404 4.24 -23.22 1.55
CA ILE A 404 3.69 -22.61 2.76
C ILE A 404 3.19 -21.22 2.43
N GLY A 405 1.90 -20.97 2.71
CA GLY A 405 1.22 -19.74 2.29
C GLY A 405 1.09 -19.70 0.77
N THR A 406 0.63 -20.80 0.18
CA THR A 406 0.58 -21.00 -1.27
C THR A 406 -0.30 -19.97 -2.00
N GLY A 407 -1.25 -19.36 -1.29
CA GLY A 407 -2.25 -18.48 -1.88
C GLY A 407 -3.06 -19.22 -2.96
N PRO A 408 -3.48 -18.51 -4.02
CA PRO A 408 -4.17 -19.11 -5.17
C PRO A 408 -3.31 -20.11 -5.98
N GLY A 409 -1.99 -20.15 -5.75
CA GLY A 409 -1.10 -21.17 -6.31
C GLY A 409 -0.41 -20.84 -7.64
N LEU A 410 -0.49 -19.60 -8.15
CA LEU A 410 0.19 -19.21 -9.39
C LEU A 410 1.73 -19.36 -9.34
N PRO A 411 2.43 -18.97 -8.25
CA PRO A 411 3.87 -19.24 -8.12
C PRO A 411 4.19 -20.73 -8.17
N LEU A 412 3.42 -21.56 -7.47
CA LEU A 412 3.56 -23.01 -7.51
C LEU A 412 3.31 -23.57 -8.91
N LYS A 413 2.34 -23.03 -9.64
CA LYS A 413 2.04 -23.43 -11.02
C LYS A 413 3.23 -23.16 -11.94
N MET A 414 3.84 -21.99 -11.84
CA MET A 414 5.05 -21.64 -12.59
C MET A 414 6.24 -22.52 -12.18
N LEU A 415 6.42 -22.80 -10.89
CA LEU A 415 7.47 -23.69 -10.41
C LEU A 415 7.33 -25.11 -10.98
N LEU A 416 6.11 -25.67 -10.98
CA LEU A 416 5.85 -27.02 -11.50
C LEU A 416 5.91 -27.12 -13.03
N GLU A 417 5.78 -26.01 -13.76
CA GLU A 417 6.13 -25.98 -15.19
C GLU A 417 7.64 -26.21 -15.39
N LEU A 418 8.47 -25.69 -14.49
CA LEU A 418 9.93 -25.80 -14.55
C LEU A 418 10.47 -27.12 -13.96
N LEU A 419 9.84 -27.60 -12.88
CA LEU A 419 10.21 -28.82 -12.13
C LEU A 419 8.98 -29.74 -11.93
N PRO A 420 8.48 -30.41 -12.98
CA PRO A 420 7.25 -31.19 -12.93
C PRO A 420 7.31 -32.45 -12.06
N GLU A 421 8.50 -32.88 -11.65
CA GLU A 421 8.73 -34.09 -10.86
C GLU A 421 8.49 -33.92 -9.35
N LEU A 422 8.38 -32.69 -8.86
CA LEU A 422 8.23 -32.39 -7.43
C LEU A 422 6.91 -32.96 -6.89
N GLN A 423 6.95 -33.51 -5.67
CA GLN A 423 5.77 -33.92 -4.92
C GLN A 423 5.48 -32.83 -3.88
N VAL A 424 4.44 -32.01 -4.10
CA VAL A 424 4.20 -30.80 -3.32
C VAL A 424 2.98 -30.95 -2.42
N THR A 425 3.15 -30.75 -1.12
CA THR A 425 2.05 -30.54 -0.18
C THR A 425 1.88 -29.04 0.03
N THR A 426 0.67 -28.51 -0.17
CA THR A 426 0.42 -27.07 0.01
C THR A 426 -0.29 -26.83 1.33
N VAL A 427 -0.05 -25.67 1.94
CA VAL A 427 -0.69 -25.29 3.19
C VAL A 427 -1.02 -23.80 3.14
N ASP A 428 -2.32 -23.49 3.17
CA ASP A 428 -2.82 -22.12 3.19
C ASP A 428 -4.04 -21.99 4.12
N PRO A 429 -4.11 -20.94 4.98
CA PRO A 429 -5.24 -20.74 5.87
C PRO A 429 -6.48 -20.12 5.21
N SER A 430 -6.33 -19.40 4.09
CA SER A 430 -7.43 -18.70 3.42
C SER A 430 -8.37 -19.68 2.71
N GLU A 431 -9.68 -19.44 2.88
CA GLU A 431 -10.70 -20.26 2.22
C GLU A 431 -10.78 -19.95 0.73
N THR A 432 -10.77 -18.67 0.38
CA THR A 432 -10.83 -18.21 -1.01
C THR A 432 -9.59 -18.66 -1.79
N ALA A 433 -8.39 -18.49 -1.21
CA ALA A 433 -7.15 -18.95 -1.82
C ALA A 433 -7.14 -20.46 -2.04
N PHE A 434 -7.56 -21.23 -1.03
CA PHE A 434 -7.65 -22.69 -1.13
C PHE A 434 -8.62 -23.16 -2.22
N ASN A 435 -9.75 -22.47 -2.42
CA ASN A 435 -10.69 -22.78 -3.49
C ASN A 435 -10.07 -22.58 -4.89
N HIS A 436 -9.35 -21.48 -5.10
CA HIS A 436 -8.60 -21.26 -6.35
C HIS A 436 -7.50 -22.31 -6.55
N LEU A 437 -6.77 -22.62 -5.48
CA LEU A 437 -5.71 -23.62 -5.49
C LEU A 437 -6.22 -25.00 -5.92
N GLN A 438 -7.35 -25.45 -5.35
CA GLN A 438 -7.98 -26.71 -5.73
C GLN A 438 -8.44 -26.72 -7.19
N LYS A 439 -9.01 -25.61 -7.68
CA LYS A 439 -9.41 -25.48 -9.09
C LYS A 439 -8.18 -25.57 -10.01
N LEU A 440 -7.10 -24.86 -9.67
CA LEU A 440 -5.87 -24.78 -10.46
C LEU A 440 -5.16 -26.14 -10.58
N PHE A 441 -5.13 -26.91 -9.49
CA PHE A 441 -4.41 -28.19 -9.42
C PHE A 441 -5.29 -29.45 -9.49
N LYS A 442 -6.58 -29.32 -9.82
CA LYS A 442 -7.55 -30.44 -9.90
C LYS A 442 -7.04 -31.68 -10.66
N ASN A 443 -6.26 -31.48 -11.71
CA ASN A 443 -5.72 -32.54 -12.57
C ASN A 443 -4.19 -32.72 -12.43
N THR A 444 -3.62 -32.31 -11.30
CA THR A 444 -2.17 -32.34 -11.04
C THR A 444 -1.87 -33.31 -9.88
N PRO A 445 -1.62 -34.60 -10.16
CA PRO A 445 -1.62 -35.65 -9.13
C PRO A 445 -0.46 -35.54 -8.12
N ASN A 446 0.59 -34.79 -8.45
CA ASN A 446 1.75 -34.54 -7.61
C ASN A 446 1.59 -33.31 -6.69
N VAL A 447 0.41 -32.70 -6.66
CA VAL A 447 0.06 -31.62 -5.73
C VAL A 447 -1.00 -32.14 -4.76
N HIS A 448 -0.77 -31.94 -3.47
CA HIS A 448 -1.64 -32.36 -2.38
C HIS A 448 -2.11 -31.13 -1.60
N PRO A 449 -3.29 -30.56 -1.94
CA PRO A 449 -3.77 -29.35 -1.30
C PRO A 449 -4.18 -29.55 0.16
N GLY A 450 -3.66 -28.72 1.07
CA GLY A 450 -4.08 -28.64 2.48
C GLY A 450 -4.57 -27.25 2.88
N LYS A 451 -5.71 -27.18 3.59
CA LYS A 451 -6.22 -25.95 4.22
C LYS A 451 -5.78 -25.94 5.69
N GLY A 452 -5.05 -24.92 6.11
CA GLY A 452 -4.59 -24.75 7.49
C GLY A 452 -3.39 -23.81 7.61
N SER A 453 -3.05 -23.45 8.85
CA SER A 453 -1.83 -22.69 9.13
C SER A 453 -0.64 -23.62 9.35
N ILE A 454 0.55 -23.21 8.90
CA ILE A 454 1.81 -23.89 9.20
C ILE A 454 2.06 -24.04 10.71
N THR A 455 1.55 -23.10 11.52
CA THR A 455 1.71 -23.13 12.98
C THR A 455 0.97 -24.30 13.62
N ASP A 456 -0.10 -24.76 12.99
CA ASP A 456 -1.04 -25.74 13.53
C ASP A 456 -0.74 -27.15 13.00
N LEU A 457 0.17 -27.28 12.03
CA LEU A 457 0.54 -28.59 11.49
C LEU A 457 1.27 -29.43 12.55
N PRO A 458 0.90 -30.71 12.70
CA PRO A 458 1.67 -31.63 13.53
C PRO A 458 3.08 -31.83 12.94
N VAL A 459 4.00 -32.30 13.78
CA VAL A 459 5.31 -32.74 13.30
C VAL A 459 5.09 -33.99 12.43
N PRO A 460 5.60 -34.01 11.18
CA PRO A 460 5.35 -35.11 10.26
C PRO A 460 6.19 -36.33 10.63
N ASP A 461 5.62 -37.53 10.56
CA ASP A 461 6.36 -38.80 10.73
C ASP A 461 7.50 -38.94 9.72
N HIS A 462 7.29 -38.37 8.53
CA HIS A 462 8.27 -38.28 7.46
C HIS A 462 8.48 -36.80 7.11
N PRO A 463 9.56 -36.17 7.61
CA PRO A 463 9.88 -34.78 7.28
C PRO A 463 10.03 -34.53 5.78
N PHE A 464 9.83 -33.29 5.36
CA PHE A 464 9.99 -32.85 3.98
C PHE A 464 11.47 -32.63 3.64
N ASP A 465 11.82 -32.83 2.37
CA ASP A 465 13.18 -32.63 1.84
C ASP A 465 13.47 -31.13 1.65
N ALA A 466 12.44 -30.38 1.24
CA ALA A 466 12.49 -28.94 1.09
C ALA A 466 11.16 -28.27 1.49
N ALA A 467 11.25 -26.99 1.82
CA ALA A 467 10.11 -26.09 1.95
C ALA A 467 10.29 -24.91 1.01
N ILE A 468 9.19 -24.36 0.53
CA ILE A 468 9.14 -23.12 -0.23
C ILE A 468 8.05 -22.21 0.31
N SER A 469 8.20 -20.91 0.08
CA SER A 469 7.16 -19.91 0.34
C SER A 469 7.38 -18.71 -0.58
N VAL A 470 6.31 -18.20 -1.17
CA VAL A 470 6.33 -17.04 -2.08
C VAL A 470 5.30 -16.02 -1.61
N GLY A 471 5.74 -14.82 -1.21
CA GLY A 471 4.85 -13.70 -0.91
C GLY A 471 3.91 -13.90 0.27
N ALA A 472 4.31 -14.65 1.31
CA ALA A 472 3.42 -15.04 2.40
C ALA A 472 3.98 -14.77 3.81
N SER A 473 5.29 -14.68 3.97
CA SER A 473 5.94 -14.53 5.27
C SER A 473 5.62 -13.20 5.95
N HIS A 474 5.30 -12.16 5.18
CA HIS A 474 4.91 -10.86 5.70
C HIS A 474 3.46 -10.78 6.20
N HIS A 475 2.64 -11.81 5.96
CA HIS A 475 1.29 -11.93 6.52
C HIS A 475 1.23 -12.77 7.81
N LEU A 476 2.36 -13.29 8.25
CA LEU A 476 2.47 -14.22 9.37
C LEU A 476 3.42 -13.67 10.43
N ASP A 477 3.22 -14.10 11.68
CA ASP A 477 4.26 -13.93 12.69
C ASP A 477 5.54 -14.63 12.20
N THR A 478 6.55 -13.83 11.85
CA THR A 478 7.75 -14.30 11.16
C THR A 478 8.49 -15.37 11.97
N MET A 479 8.52 -15.25 13.31
CA MET A 479 9.20 -16.21 14.17
C MET A 479 8.43 -17.53 14.26
N ALA A 480 7.11 -17.47 14.41
CA ALA A 480 6.24 -18.65 14.43
C ALA A 480 6.25 -19.38 13.08
N PHE A 481 6.25 -18.63 11.98
CA PHE A 481 6.41 -19.13 10.62
C PHE A 481 7.72 -19.91 10.46
N LEU A 482 8.86 -19.26 10.75
CA LEU A 482 10.18 -19.90 10.65
C LEU A 482 10.30 -21.12 11.56
N SER A 483 9.90 -21.02 12.83
CA SER A 483 9.96 -22.11 13.79
C SER A 483 9.11 -23.31 13.38
N SER A 484 7.92 -23.05 12.83
CA SER A 484 7.01 -24.11 12.39
C SER A 484 7.52 -24.78 11.13
N THR A 485 8.01 -24.02 10.15
CA THR A 485 8.67 -24.57 8.96
C THR A 485 9.88 -25.42 9.33
N ARG A 486 10.70 -24.97 10.30
CA ARG A 486 11.85 -25.75 10.77
C ARG A 486 11.43 -27.14 11.27
N ARG A 487 10.30 -27.26 11.97
CA ARG A 487 9.77 -28.54 12.48
C ARG A 487 9.32 -29.49 11.38
N GLN A 488 8.97 -28.98 10.20
CA GLN A 488 8.50 -29.78 9.07
C GLN A 488 9.66 -30.40 8.26
N LEU A 489 10.88 -29.87 8.40
CA LEU A 489 12.03 -30.24 7.58
C LEU A 489 12.94 -31.28 8.22
N ALA A 490 13.48 -32.17 7.36
CA ALA A 490 14.59 -33.03 7.72
C ALA A 490 15.84 -32.21 8.08
N ARG A 491 16.74 -32.77 8.87
CA ARG A 491 18.05 -32.15 9.13
C ARG A 491 18.82 -32.01 7.82
N GLY A 492 19.35 -30.82 7.55
CA GLY A 492 20.02 -30.49 6.29
C GLY A 492 19.06 -30.17 5.13
N GLY A 493 17.74 -30.31 5.33
CA GLY A 493 16.72 -29.87 4.38
C GLY A 493 16.77 -28.36 4.15
N VAL A 494 16.30 -27.94 2.97
CA VAL A 494 16.37 -26.54 2.53
C VAL A 494 15.01 -25.86 2.64
N PHE A 495 14.99 -24.62 3.10
CA PHE A 495 13.84 -23.74 3.04
C PHE A 495 14.18 -22.55 2.14
N ILE A 496 13.45 -22.37 1.05
CA ILE A 496 13.67 -21.27 0.10
C ILE A 496 12.47 -20.34 0.18
N VAL A 497 12.71 -19.10 0.58
CA VAL A 497 11.68 -18.07 0.72
C VAL A 497 11.94 -16.99 -0.30
N SER A 498 10.93 -16.65 -1.10
CA SER A 498 10.95 -15.45 -1.93
C SER A 498 9.86 -14.51 -1.47
N ASP A 499 10.22 -13.34 -0.98
CA ASP A 499 9.24 -12.45 -0.36
C ASP A 499 9.64 -10.97 -0.42
N GLU A 500 8.67 -10.11 -0.20
CA GLU A 500 8.82 -8.67 -0.14
C GLU A 500 9.26 -8.22 1.24
N MET A 501 10.30 -7.39 1.27
CA MET A 501 10.86 -6.80 2.49
C MET A 501 10.98 -5.29 2.31
N ILE A 502 10.92 -4.56 3.42
CA ILE A 502 11.17 -3.12 3.45
C ILE A 502 12.59 -2.82 3.98
N SER A 503 13.12 -1.64 3.67
CA SER A 503 14.42 -1.21 4.19
C SER A 503 14.42 -1.20 5.73
N PRO A 504 15.58 -1.40 6.39
CA PRO A 504 15.68 -1.37 7.85
C PRO A 504 15.10 -0.10 8.46
N PHE A 505 14.37 -0.26 9.55
CA PHE A 505 13.71 0.83 10.27
C PHE A 505 13.89 0.67 11.78
N SER A 506 13.85 1.80 12.49
CA SER A 506 13.98 1.89 13.95
C SER A 506 12.81 2.62 14.60
N THR A 507 11.93 3.23 13.79
CA THR A 507 10.74 3.95 14.25
C THR A 507 9.52 3.57 13.41
N ILE A 508 8.32 3.79 13.95
CA ILE A 508 7.05 3.57 13.23
C ILE A 508 7.01 4.44 11.96
N SER A 509 7.44 5.70 12.08
CA SER A 509 7.53 6.65 10.98
C SER A 509 8.42 6.14 9.83
N GLN A 510 9.61 5.64 10.14
CA GLN A 510 10.52 5.03 9.15
C GLN A 510 9.90 3.80 8.49
N ARG A 511 9.18 2.96 9.26
CA ARG A 511 8.47 1.79 8.73
C ARG A 511 7.38 2.19 7.74
N LYS A 512 6.50 3.11 8.12
CA LYS A 512 5.43 3.63 7.25
C LYS A 512 5.99 4.22 5.96
N THR A 513 7.03 5.04 6.09
CA THR A 513 7.73 5.62 4.94
C THR A 513 8.34 4.55 4.03
N GLY A 514 9.00 3.53 4.60
CA GLY A 514 9.58 2.42 3.86
C GLY A 514 8.52 1.60 3.11
N LEU A 515 7.38 1.35 3.75
CA LEU A 515 6.24 0.65 3.17
C LEU A 515 5.64 1.42 1.98
N MET A 516 5.38 2.72 2.14
CA MET A 516 4.87 3.57 1.05
C MET A 516 5.85 3.62 -0.12
N LYS A 517 7.15 3.82 0.13
CA LYS A 517 8.19 3.79 -0.91
C LYS A 517 8.21 2.48 -1.67
N HIS A 518 8.04 1.36 -0.97
CA HIS A 518 8.10 0.02 -1.54
C HIS A 518 6.91 -0.25 -2.48
N HIS A 519 5.68 -0.17 -1.97
CA HIS A 519 4.48 -0.47 -2.76
C HIS A 519 4.24 0.55 -3.88
N LEU A 520 4.39 1.85 -3.61
CA LEU A 520 4.18 2.87 -4.64
C LEU A 520 5.22 2.76 -5.77
N GLN A 521 6.41 2.20 -5.51
CA GLN A 521 7.39 1.95 -6.57
C GLN A 521 6.94 0.81 -7.50
N TYR A 522 6.33 -0.28 -7.00
CA TYR A 522 5.76 -1.32 -7.87
C TYR A 522 4.67 -0.76 -8.79
N ILE A 523 3.80 0.08 -8.22
CA ILE A 523 2.77 0.76 -9.00
C ILE A 523 3.42 1.70 -10.02
N ALA A 524 4.35 2.57 -9.62
CA ALA A 524 5.02 3.51 -10.52
C ALA A 524 5.76 2.81 -11.67
N ASP A 525 6.37 1.64 -11.41
CA ASP A 525 7.05 0.83 -12.42
C ASP A 525 6.11 0.23 -13.48
N THR A 526 4.82 0.16 -13.18
CA THR A 526 3.79 -0.42 -14.04
C THR A 526 2.64 0.54 -14.33
N LEU A 527 2.81 1.83 -14.04
CA LEU A 527 1.82 2.89 -14.23
C LEU A 527 1.73 3.34 -15.69
N ILE A 528 1.38 2.38 -16.55
CA ILE A 528 1.38 2.52 -18.01
C ILE A 528 0.30 3.50 -18.49
N PRO A 529 0.55 4.34 -19.50
CA PRO A 529 -0.50 5.13 -20.11
C PRO A 529 -1.49 4.22 -20.86
N ILE A 530 -2.79 4.48 -20.68
CA ILE A 530 -3.87 3.80 -21.41
C ILE A 530 -4.73 4.87 -22.06
N SER A 531 -5.12 4.63 -23.32
CA SER A 531 -6.07 5.50 -24.00
C SER A 531 -7.45 5.40 -23.35
N ALA A 532 -8.14 6.55 -23.23
CA ALA A 532 -9.52 6.59 -22.75
C ALA A 532 -10.51 5.92 -23.73
N GLU A 533 -10.08 5.64 -24.97
CA GLU A 533 -10.89 4.93 -25.95
C GLU A 533 -11.27 3.54 -25.42
N ALA A 534 -12.58 3.25 -25.42
CA ALA A 534 -13.18 1.99 -24.96
C ALA A 534 -13.17 1.73 -23.43
N LEU A 535 -12.76 2.68 -22.60
CA LEU A 535 -12.92 2.58 -21.15
C LEU A 535 -14.32 3.05 -20.69
N SER A 536 -14.86 2.41 -19.66
CA SER A 536 -16.02 2.93 -18.94
C SER A 536 -15.68 4.20 -18.16
N VAL A 537 -16.69 4.96 -17.72
CA VAL A 537 -16.49 6.21 -16.97
C VAL A 537 -15.66 5.97 -15.70
N ASP A 538 -15.94 4.91 -14.96
CA ASP A 538 -15.22 4.60 -13.72
C ASP A 538 -13.82 4.02 -13.99
N GLU A 539 -13.61 3.30 -15.10
CA GLU A 539 -12.25 2.91 -15.54
C GLU A 539 -11.40 4.11 -15.97
N CYS A 540 -12.00 5.13 -16.60
CA CYS A 540 -11.33 6.40 -16.88
C CYS A 540 -10.93 7.11 -15.58
N ARG A 541 -11.83 7.17 -14.60
CA ARG A 541 -11.55 7.77 -13.29
C ARG A 541 -10.44 7.04 -12.54
N LEU A 542 -10.47 5.70 -12.53
CA LEU A 542 -9.41 4.85 -11.98
C LEU A 542 -8.04 5.23 -12.55
N VAL A 543 -7.94 5.32 -13.89
CA VAL A 543 -6.70 5.68 -14.58
C VAL A 543 -6.25 7.09 -14.21
N GLN A 544 -7.15 8.07 -14.25
CA GLN A 544 -6.84 9.47 -13.93
C GLN A 544 -6.33 9.62 -12.50
N MET A 545 -7.03 9.01 -11.53
CA MET A 545 -6.67 9.08 -10.11
C MET A 545 -5.32 8.43 -9.82
N LEU A 546 -5.09 7.20 -10.28
CA LEU A 546 -3.81 6.51 -10.05
C LEU A 546 -2.64 7.27 -10.70
N ARG A 547 -2.80 7.76 -11.94
CA ARG A 547 -1.76 8.53 -12.64
C ARG A 547 -1.46 9.89 -11.98
N LYS A 548 -2.43 10.47 -11.29
CA LYS A 548 -2.28 11.73 -10.57
C LYS A 548 -1.67 11.53 -9.18
N ASP A 549 -2.22 10.61 -8.40
CA ASP A 549 -1.98 10.54 -6.95
C ASP A 549 -0.79 9.65 -6.59
N VAL A 550 -0.52 8.57 -7.32
CA VAL A 550 0.60 7.67 -7.00
C VAL A 550 1.97 8.36 -7.15
N PRO A 551 2.27 9.07 -8.26
CA PRO A 551 3.56 9.75 -8.38
C PRO A 551 3.76 10.81 -7.29
N GLN A 552 2.68 11.47 -6.87
CA GLN A 552 2.71 12.45 -5.77
C GLN A 552 2.97 11.80 -4.42
N ALA A 553 2.23 10.74 -4.06
CA ALA A 553 2.46 10.00 -2.82
C ALA A 553 3.90 9.49 -2.73
N LEU A 554 4.45 8.98 -3.85
CA LEU A 554 5.81 8.46 -3.90
C LEU A 554 6.85 9.59 -3.76
N PHE A 555 6.61 10.75 -4.38
CA PHE A 555 7.42 11.95 -4.19
C PHE A 555 7.41 12.39 -2.72
N GLU A 556 6.24 12.46 -2.10
CA GLU A 556 6.04 12.85 -0.70
C GLU A 556 6.78 11.90 0.25
N ALA A 557 6.61 10.59 0.06
CA ALA A 557 7.32 9.58 0.85
C ALA A 557 8.84 9.66 0.69
N ARG A 558 9.35 9.99 -0.51
CA ARG A 558 10.79 10.12 -0.78
C ARG A 558 11.42 11.41 -0.27
N THR A 559 10.62 12.46 -0.15
CA THR A 559 11.06 13.78 0.31
C THR A 559 10.82 14.00 1.81
N GLY A 560 10.28 12.99 2.51
CA GLY A 560 10.15 12.99 3.98
C GLY A 560 8.81 13.52 4.48
N ASP A 561 7.84 13.74 3.60
CA ASP A 561 6.48 14.16 3.97
C ASP A 561 5.57 12.94 4.19
N GLU A 562 5.86 12.19 5.26
CA GLU A 562 5.16 10.96 5.59
C GLU A 562 3.65 11.17 5.73
N GLY A 563 3.23 12.20 6.48
CA GLY A 563 1.82 12.43 6.80
C GLY A 563 0.98 12.67 5.54
N ARG A 564 1.50 13.46 4.60
CA ARG A 564 0.81 13.74 3.33
C ARG A 564 0.76 12.50 2.43
N ALA A 565 1.86 11.74 2.35
CA ALA A 565 1.90 10.50 1.60
C ALA A 565 0.89 9.47 2.15
N GLU A 566 0.84 9.28 3.47
CA GLU A 566 -0.10 8.36 4.13
C GLU A 566 -1.56 8.77 3.86
N TYR A 567 -1.87 10.06 4.04
CA TYR A 567 -3.21 10.59 3.75
C TYR A 567 -3.61 10.32 2.30
N ARG A 568 -2.72 10.63 1.34
CA ARG A 568 -3.00 10.45 -0.08
C ARG A 568 -3.24 8.98 -0.43
N CYS A 569 -2.44 8.06 0.09
CA CYS A 569 -2.64 6.62 -0.13
C CYS A 569 -3.99 6.14 0.42
N LYS A 570 -4.33 6.50 1.67
CA LYS A 570 -5.59 6.11 2.31
C LYS A 570 -6.81 6.68 1.58
N HIS A 571 -6.77 7.97 1.24
CA HIS A 571 -7.86 8.65 0.55
C HIS A 571 -8.04 8.15 -0.89
N LEU A 572 -6.94 7.87 -1.59
CA LEU A 572 -6.96 7.28 -2.93
C LEU A 572 -7.67 5.93 -2.89
N LEU A 573 -7.25 5.02 -2.02
CA LEU A 573 -7.85 3.69 -1.91
C LEU A 573 -9.36 3.77 -1.59
N GLU A 574 -9.74 4.58 -0.59
CA GLU A 574 -11.15 4.78 -0.23
C GLU A 574 -11.99 5.26 -1.43
N THR A 575 -11.44 6.19 -2.21
CA THR A 575 -12.14 6.70 -3.38
C THR A 575 -12.19 5.66 -4.51
N LEU A 576 -11.14 4.86 -4.72
CA LEU A 576 -11.13 3.79 -5.71
C LEU A 576 -12.16 2.69 -5.39
N HIS A 577 -12.37 2.37 -4.11
CA HIS A 577 -13.40 1.41 -3.67
C HIS A 577 -14.83 1.90 -3.91
N SER A 578 -15.04 3.21 -4.13
CA SER A 578 -16.35 3.75 -4.50
C SER A 578 -16.70 3.59 -6.00
N LEU A 579 -15.73 3.15 -6.82
CA LEU A 579 -15.91 2.99 -8.26
C LEU A 579 -16.64 1.68 -8.60
N HIS A 580 -17.56 1.74 -9.56
CA HIS A 580 -18.31 0.58 -10.04
C HIS A 580 -17.60 -0.04 -11.25
N LEU A 581 -16.47 -0.67 -10.97
CA LEU A 581 -15.61 -1.23 -12.01
C LEU A 581 -16.18 -2.54 -12.57
N PRO A 582 -16.13 -2.77 -13.90
CA PRO A 582 -16.63 -4.02 -14.47
C PRO A 582 -15.77 -5.22 -14.02
N PRO A 583 -16.35 -6.41 -13.79
CA PRO A 583 -15.61 -7.62 -13.43
C PRO A 583 -14.55 -8.01 -14.47
N GLN A 584 -14.86 -7.83 -15.76
CA GLN A 584 -13.90 -7.98 -16.84
C GLN A 584 -13.45 -6.59 -17.30
N PRO A 585 -12.14 -6.31 -17.32
CA PRO A 585 -11.66 -5.03 -17.82
C PRO A 585 -11.98 -4.86 -19.31
N ALA A 586 -12.41 -3.66 -19.70
CA ALA A 586 -12.78 -3.38 -21.10
C ALA A 586 -11.56 -3.40 -22.04
N ASN A 587 -10.39 -3.05 -21.51
CA ASN A 587 -9.09 -3.10 -22.16
C ASN A 587 -8.17 -4.02 -21.35
N TYR A 588 -7.43 -4.92 -21.99
CA TYR A 588 -6.54 -5.84 -21.27
C TYR A 588 -5.45 -5.10 -20.45
N LEU A 589 -5.02 -3.91 -20.87
CA LEU A 589 -4.06 -3.09 -20.11
C LEU A 589 -4.61 -2.60 -18.75
N GLN A 590 -5.93 -2.58 -18.56
CA GLN A 590 -6.54 -2.28 -17.25
C GLN A 590 -6.18 -3.33 -16.19
N VAL A 591 -5.65 -4.51 -16.56
CA VAL A 591 -5.10 -5.48 -15.60
C VAL A 591 -4.02 -4.84 -14.72
N PHE A 592 -3.18 -3.95 -15.26
CA PHE A 592 -2.20 -3.21 -14.46
C PHE A 592 -2.87 -2.33 -13.42
N TYR A 593 -3.95 -1.63 -13.78
CA TYR A 593 -4.68 -0.76 -12.86
C TYR A 593 -5.49 -1.55 -11.82
N ARG A 594 -5.92 -2.77 -12.13
CA ARG A 594 -6.51 -3.68 -11.13
C ARG A 594 -5.46 -4.18 -10.15
N PHE A 595 -4.30 -4.56 -10.65
CA PHE A 595 -3.13 -4.86 -9.83
C PHE A 595 -2.76 -3.67 -8.91
N HIS A 596 -2.80 -2.43 -9.40
CA HIS A 596 -2.51 -1.25 -8.57
C HIS A 596 -3.48 -1.05 -7.40
N ILE A 597 -4.74 -1.48 -7.54
CA ILE A 597 -5.68 -1.48 -6.42
C ILE A 597 -5.22 -2.48 -5.36
N LEU A 598 -4.85 -3.71 -5.75
CA LEU A 598 -4.33 -4.72 -4.82
C LEU A 598 -3.08 -4.22 -4.08
N GLU A 599 -2.15 -3.59 -4.78
CA GLU A 599 -0.97 -2.98 -4.17
C GLU A 599 -1.30 -1.88 -3.16
N LEU A 600 -2.32 -1.06 -3.43
CA LEU A 600 -2.79 -0.04 -2.49
C LEU A 600 -3.50 -0.66 -1.28
N GLU A 601 -4.27 -1.74 -1.48
CA GLU A 601 -4.88 -2.50 -0.39
C GLU A 601 -3.82 -3.07 0.55
N ALA A 602 -2.77 -3.71 0.00
CA ALA A 602 -1.63 -4.21 0.77
C ALA A 602 -0.90 -3.08 1.49
N LEU A 603 -0.61 -1.97 0.80
CA LEU A 603 0.02 -0.78 1.39
C LEU A 603 -0.78 -0.26 2.59
N VAL A 604 -2.09 -0.03 2.43
CA VAL A 604 -2.94 0.52 3.50
C VAL A 604 -3.11 -0.50 4.64
N ALA A 605 -3.22 -1.79 4.35
CA ALA A 605 -3.20 -2.85 5.35
C ALA A 605 -1.90 -2.83 6.19
N GLY A 606 -0.76 -2.55 5.58
CA GLY A 606 0.52 -2.49 6.29
C GLY A 606 0.76 -1.21 7.07
N LEU A 607 0.15 -0.09 6.66
CA LEU A 607 0.12 1.14 7.46
C LEU A 607 -0.61 0.92 8.78
N ASP A 608 -1.69 0.13 8.75
CA ASP A 608 -2.49 -0.20 9.93
C ASP A 608 -1.90 -1.38 10.74
N TYR A 609 -0.96 -2.13 10.17
CA TYR A 609 -0.17 -3.20 10.81
C TYR A 609 -0.96 -4.38 11.38
N GLU A 610 -2.12 -4.71 10.78
CA GLU A 610 -2.88 -5.90 11.19
C GLU A 610 -2.48 -7.14 10.37
N VAL A 611 -2.62 -7.08 9.04
CA VAL A 611 -2.47 -8.22 8.12
C VAL A 611 -1.14 -8.22 7.37
N GLU A 612 -0.49 -7.07 7.29
CA GLU A 612 0.70 -6.81 6.48
C GLU A 612 1.83 -6.32 7.40
N GLN A 613 2.75 -7.22 7.76
CA GLN A 613 3.75 -7.02 8.80
C GLN A 613 5.17 -7.17 8.26
N LYS A 614 5.45 -6.57 7.09
CA LYS A 614 6.77 -6.58 6.44
C LYS A 614 7.90 -6.22 7.42
N THR A 615 8.95 -7.02 7.37
CA THR A 615 10.19 -6.83 8.12
C THR A 615 11.33 -6.46 7.17
N SER A 616 12.53 -6.26 7.71
CA SER A 616 13.74 -6.05 6.89
C SER A 616 14.46 -7.36 6.59
N PRO A 617 15.26 -7.43 5.50
CA PRO A 617 16.02 -8.62 5.16
C PRO A 617 16.99 -9.09 6.25
N ASP A 618 17.60 -8.14 6.95
CA ASP A 618 18.53 -8.42 8.05
C ASP A 618 17.80 -9.03 9.25
N CYS A 619 16.64 -8.45 9.62
CA CYS A 619 15.80 -8.97 10.70
C CYS A 619 15.26 -10.37 10.39
N PHE A 620 14.79 -10.60 9.16
CA PHE A 620 14.36 -11.93 8.71
C PHE A 620 15.49 -12.96 8.83
N SER A 621 16.71 -12.59 8.42
CA SER A 621 17.90 -13.45 8.52
C SER A 621 18.27 -13.79 9.96
N ASP A 622 18.18 -12.82 10.87
CA ASP A 622 18.43 -13.04 12.30
C ASP A 622 17.38 -13.95 12.94
N LEU A 623 16.10 -13.73 12.65
CA LEU A 623 15.02 -14.59 13.12
C LEU A 623 15.16 -16.02 12.57
N ALA A 624 15.59 -16.19 11.32
CA ALA A 624 15.85 -17.50 10.73
C ALA A 624 16.96 -18.25 11.49
N ARG A 625 18.03 -17.55 11.89
CA ARG A 625 19.10 -18.15 12.72
C ARG A 625 18.58 -18.59 14.08
N ILE A 626 17.78 -17.76 14.74
CA ILE A 626 17.17 -18.07 16.03
C ILE A 626 16.21 -19.28 15.91
N ALA A 627 15.47 -19.39 14.80
CA ALA A 627 14.55 -20.48 14.51
C ALA A 627 15.25 -21.81 14.15
N GLY A 628 16.58 -21.86 14.11
CA GLY A 628 17.35 -23.09 13.85
C GLY A 628 17.69 -23.32 12.37
N PHE A 629 17.81 -22.25 11.59
CA PHE A 629 18.36 -22.28 10.24
C PHE A 629 19.76 -21.66 10.16
N SER A 630 20.49 -22.02 9.11
CA SER A 630 21.64 -21.25 8.62
C SER A 630 21.26 -20.56 7.31
N VAL A 631 21.56 -19.28 7.20
CA VAL A 631 21.33 -18.50 5.96
C VAL A 631 22.47 -18.78 5.00
N GLN A 632 22.20 -19.55 3.95
CA GLN A 632 23.18 -19.94 2.93
C GLN A 632 23.35 -18.86 1.86
N GLN A 633 22.23 -18.22 1.49
CA GLN A 633 22.21 -17.21 0.44
C GLN A 633 21.07 -16.22 0.70
N HIS A 634 21.32 -14.95 0.38
CA HIS A 634 20.34 -13.88 0.32
C HIS A 634 20.60 -13.08 -0.96
N ARG A 635 19.55 -12.77 -1.72
CA ARG A 635 19.61 -11.95 -2.94
C ARG A 635 18.38 -11.08 -3.06
N ARG A 636 18.55 -9.84 -3.52
CA ARG A 636 17.42 -8.96 -3.88
C ARG A 636 17.06 -9.14 -5.36
N LEU A 637 15.99 -9.88 -5.65
CA LEU A 637 15.51 -10.14 -7.01
C LEU A 637 14.98 -8.85 -7.66
N TYR A 638 14.15 -8.10 -6.95
CA TYR A 638 13.61 -6.83 -7.43
C TYR A 638 13.87 -5.74 -6.41
N ALA A 639 14.22 -4.53 -6.86
CA ALA A 639 14.52 -3.42 -5.98
C ALA A 639 13.40 -2.38 -6.11
N THR A 640 12.86 -1.92 -4.99
CA THR A 640 11.85 -0.86 -4.94
C THR A 640 12.40 0.44 -4.32
N SER A 641 13.38 0.33 -3.43
CA SER A 641 14.10 1.48 -2.89
C SER A 641 15.51 1.09 -2.47
N GLY A 642 16.41 2.07 -2.39
CA GLY A 642 17.76 1.87 -1.86
C GLY A 642 18.69 1.08 -2.79
N ARG A 643 19.96 1.03 -2.41
CA ARG A 643 21.07 0.62 -3.29
C ARG A 643 21.78 -0.66 -2.84
N THR A 644 21.48 -1.14 -1.64
CA THR A 644 22.12 -2.32 -1.05
C THR A 644 21.19 -3.54 -1.09
N ASP A 645 21.73 -4.73 -0.87
CA ASP A 645 20.94 -5.97 -0.84
C ASP A 645 20.03 -6.07 0.40
N SER A 646 20.26 -5.24 1.43
CA SER A 646 19.41 -5.13 2.63
C SER A 646 18.28 -4.11 2.48
N ASP A 647 18.24 -3.35 1.37
CA ASP A 647 17.18 -2.38 1.12
C ASP A 647 15.93 -3.02 0.49
N ALA A 648 14.80 -2.30 0.56
CA ALA A 648 13.49 -2.80 0.16
C ALA A 648 13.42 -3.40 -1.26
N GLY A 649 12.58 -4.41 -1.39
CA GLY A 649 12.32 -5.10 -2.65
C GLY A 649 11.79 -6.52 -2.47
N THR A 650 11.83 -7.29 -3.55
CA THR A 650 11.59 -8.74 -3.52
C THR A 650 12.92 -9.45 -3.29
N HIS A 651 13.01 -10.24 -2.23
CA HIS A 651 14.22 -10.95 -1.82
C HIS A 651 14.04 -12.46 -1.87
N LEU A 652 15.12 -13.17 -2.18
CA LEU A 652 15.25 -14.60 -2.08
C LEU A 652 16.18 -14.94 -0.91
N PHE A 653 15.74 -15.83 -0.03
CA PHE A 653 16.54 -16.43 1.03
C PHE A 653 16.63 -17.94 0.81
N VAL A 654 17.84 -18.49 0.95
CA VAL A 654 18.07 -19.93 0.98
C VAL A 654 18.56 -20.28 2.37
N LEU A 655 17.76 -21.06 3.09
CA LEU A 655 17.97 -21.41 4.49
C LEU A 655 18.17 -22.92 4.61
N GLN A 656 19.15 -23.36 5.40
CA GLN A 656 19.37 -24.78 5.66
C GLN A 656 19.06 -25.14 7.11
N ALA A 657 18.24 -26.16 7.31
CA ALA A 657 17.80 -26.63 8.63
C ALA A 657 18.94 -27.32 9.40
N LEU A 658 19.28 -26.82 10.61
CA LEU A 658 20.48 -27.21 11.39
C LEU A 658 20.37 -28.51 12.20
#